data_AF-A0A1W5KSR5-F1
#
_entry.id   AF-A0A1W5KSR5-F1
#
_cell.length_a   1.000
_cell.length_b   1.000
_cell.length_c   1.000
_cell.angle_alpha   90.00
_cell.angle_beta   90.00
_cell.angle_gamma   90.00
#
_symmetry.space_group_name_H-M   'P 1'
#
loop_
_entity.id
_entity.type
_entity.pdbx_description
1 polymer ?
#
loop_
_entity_poly.entity_id
_entity_poly.type
_entity_poly.pdbx_seq_one_letter_code
_entity_poly.pdbx_strand_id
1 'polypeptide(L)'
;AGLFRSLYRRLTQDIARYLQKCVETSKEFNLALGVKASTLTNGLKYSLATGNWGDQKNAAKAKAGVSQVLNRYTFASTLSHLRRTNTPIGRDGKIAKPRQLHNTHWGLVCPAETPEGQACGLVKNLSLMCYVSVGNIQAAPLITDFMVSRNMELLEEYEGRMSNSVTKVFVNGVWVGVHNEPTHLVREVLHLRRSGIIDTETSLVRDIRDREFKIFTDAGRVMRPLFVVDDNPNSSNRGGLVLTKDMVNRLTDSHDMDPEMTQEERGERFYGWTDLLKDGAVEYLDAEEEETSMIVMTPEDLMESWQRKAGYPEPGPGQDEPHARVRPRIGTTAHTWTHCEIHPAMILGICASIVPFPDHNQSPRNTYQSAMGKQAMGVFLTNFDERMDTMANILYYPQKPLATTRSMEYLKFRELPAGQNAIVAIACYSGYNQEDSVIMNQSSIDRGLFRSLFYRCYVEVEKSVGLTARETIEKPLRHQTLRLKHGTYDKLDEDGIVAPGVRVSGEDIIIGKTAPMGVDESEMGQRTKVMTKRDASTPLRSIENGIVDKVVVTTNAEGMKFCKVRMRTTKVPQIGDKFASRHGQKGTIGITYRSEDMPFSSEGVTPDLIINPHAIPSRMTIAHLIECLLSKVGSLRGFEGDATPFTSVTVDQISSLLREAGYQSRGFEVMYNGHTGKKLRAQVFL
;
A
#
# COMPACT_ATOMS: atom_id res chain seq x y z
N ALA A 1 -3.83 6.63 -22.13
CA ALA A 1 -4.10 7.14 -23.50
C ALA A 1 -5.06 8.35 -23.60
N GLY A 2 -6.16 8.41 -22.84
CA GLY A 2 -7.23 9.41 -23.05
C GLY A 2 -6.83 10.89 -22.93
N LEU A 3 -6.06 11.26 -21.90
CA LEU A 3 -5.68 12.67 -21.65
C LEU A 3 -4.79 13.22 -22.78
N PHE A 4 -3.71 12.50 -23.11
CA PHE A 4 -2.80 12.90 -24.18
C PHE A 4 -3.52 13.01 -25.52
N ARG A 5 -4.38 12.02 -25.87
CA ARG A 5 -5.17 12.05 -27.11
C ARG A 5 -6.07 13.27 -27.19
N SER A 6 -6.71 13.67 -26.08
CA SER A 6 -7.56 14.87 -26.02
C SER A 6 -6.75 16.15 -26.24
N LEU A 7 -5.64 16.30 -25.52
CA LEU A 7 -4.75 17.46 -25.66
C LEU A 7 -4.12 17.54 -27.06
N TYR A 8 -3.76 16.40 -27.63
CA TYR A 8 -3.20 16.31 -28.97
C TYR A 8 -4.23 16.67 -30.05
N ARG A 9 -5.48 16.19 -29.93
CA ARG A 9 -6.58 16.62 -30.82
C ARG A 9 -6.83 18.12 -30.75
N ARG A 10 -6.75 18.70 -29.56
CA ARG A 10 -6.86 20.16 -29.39
C ARG A 10 -5.72 20.89 -30.09
N LEU A 11 -4.49 20.39 -29.94
CA LEU A 11 -3.32 20.93 -30.65
C LEU A 11 -3.52 20.87 -32.18
N THR A 12 -3.99 19.74 -32.72
CA THR A 12 -4.26 19.62 -34.17
C THR A 12 -5.36 20.58 -34.64
N GLN A 13 -6.40 20.80 -33.82
CA GLN A 13 -7.46 21.76 -34.14
C GLN A 13 -6.98 23.22 -34.08
N ASP A 14 -6.07 23.55 -33.16
CA ASP A 14 -5.48 24.88 -33.06
C ASP A 14 -4.57 25.16 -34.27
N ILE A 15 -3.79 24.16 -34.70
CA ILE A 15 -2.97 24.24 -35.93
C ILE A 15 -3.86 24.40 -37.16
N ALA A 16 -4.94 23.63 -37.29
CA ALA A 16 -5.86 23.74 -38.41
C ALA A 16 -6.51 25.13 -38.50
N ARG A 17 -6.91 25.71 -37.36
CA ARG A 17 -7.45 27.08 -37.29
C ARG A 17 -6.41 28.15 -37.65
N TYR A 18 -5.15 27.94 -37.29
CA TYR A 18 -4.07 28.84 -37.69
C TYR A 18 -3.80 28.75 -39.19
N LEU A 19 -3.79 27.55 -39.76
CA LEU A 19 -3.64 27.32 -41.20
C LEU A 19 -4.76 28.01 -41.99
N GLN A 20 -6.02 27.88 -41.56
CA GLN A 20 -7.16 28.58 -42.19
C GLN A 20 -6.96 30.09 -42.22
N LYS A 21 -6.52 30.70 -41.12
CA LYS A 21 -6.23 32.14 -41.06
C LYS A 21 -5.08 32.56 -41.96
N CYS A 22 -4.03 31.75 -42.08
CA CYS A 22 -2.93 32.02 -43.01
C CYS A 22 -3.42 32.01 -44.46
N VAL A 23 -4.27 31.05 -44.83
CA VAL A 23 -4.89 30.97 -46.16
C VAL A 23 -5.80 32.17 -46.43
N GLU A 24 -6.69 32.54 -45.50
CA GLU A 24 -7.59 33.69 -45.64
C GLU A 24 -6.84 35.04 -45.76
N THR A 25 -5.67 35.15 -45.14
CA THR A 25 -4.86 36.40 -45.15
C THR A 25 -3.72 36.38 -46.16
N SER A 26 -3.64 35.35 -47.01
CA SER A 26 -2.54 35.13 -47.97
C SER A 26 -1.14 35.22 -47.33
N LYS A 27 -1.00 34.78 -46.08
CA LYS A 27 0.27 34.75 -45.34
C LYS A 27 0.87 33.36 -45.39
N GLU A 28 2.20 33.28 -45.49
CA GLU A 28 2.91 32.00 -45.40
C GLU A 28 2.69 31.32 -44.04
N PHE A 29 2.52 30.01 -44.08
CA PHE A 29 2.32 29.20 -42.88
C PHE A 29 3.66 28.98 -42.18
N ASN A 30 3.80 29.53 -40.97
CA ASN A 30 4.96 29.29 -40.13
C ASN A 30 4.64 28.26 -39.04
N LEU A 31 5.29 27.09 -39.12
CA LEU A 31 5.09 25.99 -38.18
C LEU A 31 5.40 26.38 -36.72
N ALA A 32 6.45 27.18 -36.50
CA ALA A 32 6.87 27.60 -35.16
C ALA A 32 5.82 28.52 -34.49
N LEU A 33 5.09 29.31 -35.28
CA LEU A 33 4.02 30.17 -34.78
C LEU A 33 2.70 29.39 -34.60
N GLY A 34 2.46 28.38 -35.43
CA GLY A 34 1.27 27.54 -35.38
C GLY A 34 1.26 26.52 -34.25
N VAL A 35 2.42 25.91 -33.93
CA VAL A 35 2.52 24.83 -32.94
C VAL A 35 2.78 25.41 -31.55
N LYS A 36 1.73 25.44 -30.72
CA LYS A 36 1.83 25.91 -29.32
C LYS A 36 2.14 24.75 -28.36
N ALA A 37 3.42 24.54 -28.05
CA ALA A 37 3.88 23.51 -27.10
C ALA A 37 3.30 23.67 -25.68
N SER A 38 2.91 24.89 -25.30
CA SER A 38 2.28 25.20 -24.01
C SER A 38 0.93 24.49 -23.82
N THR A 39 0.20 24.19 -24.89
CA THR A 39 -1.10 23.49 -24.81
C THR A 39 -0.94 22.09 -24.21
N LEU A 40 0.09 21.35 -24.64
CA LEU A 40 0.39 20.02 -24.09
C LEU A 40 1.02 20.14 -22.70
N THR A 41 2.06 20.96 -22.56
CA THR A 41 2.84 21.08 -21.32
C THR A 41 1.99 21.56 -20.14
N ASN A 42 1.28 22.68 -20.31
CA ASN A 42 0.42 23.23 -19.25
C ASN A 42 -0.83 22.37 -19.03
N GLY A 43 -1.37 21.77 -20.10
CA GLY A 43 -2.50 20.84 -20.02
C GLY A 43 -2.19 19.63 -19.16
N LEU A 44 -1.04 18.97 -19.39
CA LEU A 44 -0.59 17.83 -18.59
C LEU A 44 -0.25 18.24 -17.16
N LYS A 45 0.55 19.30 -16.97
CA LYS A 45 0.94 19.80 -15.65
C LYS A 45 -0.29 20.11 -14.78
N TYR A 46 -1.27 20.81 -15.34
CA TYR A 46 -2.51 21.15 -14.65
C TYR A 46 -3.33 19.90 -14.28
N SER A 47 -3.55 18.99 -15.24
CA SER A 47 -4.40 17.81 -15.04
C SER A 47 -3.80 16.86 -13.99
N LEU A 48 -2.47 16.70 -13.99
CA LEU A 48 -1.76 15.88 -13.00
C LEU A 48 -1.68 16.56 -11.63
N ALA A 49 -1.50 17.89 -11.57
CA ALA A 49 -1.43 18.61 -10.30
C ALA A 49 -2.78 18.72 -9.59
N THR A 50 -3.86 18.94 -10.35
CA THR A 50 -5.22 19.10 -9.79
C THR A 50 -5.97 17.78 -9.64
N GLY A 51 -5.56 16.73 -10.36
CA GLY A 51 -6.28 15.46 -10.42
C GLY A 51 -7.57 15.50 -11.22
N ASN A 52 -7.82 16.59 -11.96
CA ASN A 52 -8.97 16.75 -12.85
C ASN A 52 -8.59 16.34 -14.26
N TRP A 53 -9.16 15.21 -14.72
CA TRP A 53 -8.94 14.69 -16.06
C TRP A 53 -10.10 15.13 -16.96
N GLY A 54 -9.90 16.17 -17.77
CA GLY A 54 -10.92 16.70 -18.66
C GLY A 54 -10.67 18.14 -19.11
N ASP A 55 -11.64 18.73 -19.79
CA ASP A 55 -11.57 20.12 -20.24
C ASP A 55 -11.68 21.08 -19.05
N GLN A 56 -10.70 21.99 -18.95
CA GLN A 56 -10.55 22.94 -17.85
C GLN A 56 -11.77 23.86 -17.70
N LYS A 57 -12.48 24.12 -18.80
CA LYS A 57 -13.64 25.01 -18.83
C LYS A 57 -14.94 24.34 -18.34
N ASN A 58 -14.99 23.00 -18.33
CA ASN A 58 -16.19 22.23 -18.02
C ASN A 58 -15.92 21.24 -16.88
N ALA A 59 -15.79 21.76 -15.66
CA ALA A 59 -15.48 20.97 -14.46
C ALA A 59 -16.47 19.82 -14.20
N ALA A 60 -17.74 19.97 -14.58
CA ALA A 60 -18.79 18.96 -14.40
C ALA A 60 -18.57 17.66 -15.22
N LYS A 61 -17.77 17.70 -16.29
CA LYS A 61 -17.44 16.51 -17.11
C LYS A 61 -16.05 15.93 -16.78
N ALA A 62 -15.29 16.56 -15.87
CA ALA A 62 -13.95 16.12 -15.53
C ALA A 62 -14.00 14.97 -14.52
N LYS A 63 -13.21 13.91 -14.75
CA LYS A 63 -13.00 12.86 -13.75
C LYS A 63 -12.07 13.41 -12.67
N ALA A 64 -12.62 13.74 -11.52
CA ALA A 64 -11.86 14.23 -10.37
C ALA A 64 -11.24 13.10 -9.56
N GLY A 65 -10.10 13.36 -8.93
CA GLY A 65 -9.48 12.48 -7.94
C GLY A 65 -8.66 11.32 -8.50
N VAL A 66 -8.32 11.36 -9.80
CA VAL A 66 -7.45 10.35 -10.45
C VAL A 66 -5.99 10.55 -10.02
N SER A 67 -5.52 11.80 -9.93
CA SER A 67 -4.22 12.12 -9.34
C SER A 67 -4.41 12.54 -7.88
N GLN A 68 -3.52 12.10 -7.01
CA GLN A 68 -3.54 12.41 -5.58
C GLN A 68 -2.10 12.62 -5.10
N VAL A 69 -1.93 13.47 -4.08
CA VAL A 69 -0.63 13.63 -3.42
C VAL A 69 -0.28 12.33 -2.70
N LEU A 70 0.93 11.81 -2.96
CA LEU A 70 1.42 10.57 -2.37
C LEU A 70 1.46 10.67 -0.84
N ASN A 71 0.80 9.73 -0.17
CA ASN A 71 0.70 9.72 1.29
C ASN A 71 1.91 9.05 1.96
N ARG A 72 2.81 9.85 2.53
CA ARG A 72 4.10 9.41 3.09
C ARG A 72 4.21 9.50 4.62
N TYR A 73 3.22 9.00 5.35
CA TYR A 73 3.36 8.85 6.80
C TYR A 73 4.31 7.71 7.18
N THR A 74 4.22 6.57 6.49
CA THR A 74 5.07 5.40 6.66
C THR A 74 5.43 4.78 5.31
N PHE A 75 6.44 3.92 5.31
CA PHE A 75 6.82 3.16 4.11
C PHE A 75 5.65 2.29 3.60
N ALA A 76 4.99 1.56 4.51
CA ALA A 76 3.82 0.74 4.19
C ALA A 76 2.63 1.57 3.67
N SER A 77 2.37 2.77 4.21
CA SER A 77 1.34 3.68 3.69
C SER A 77 1.62 4.09 2.25
N THR A 78 2.89 4.34 1.93
CA THR A 78 3.32 4.74 0.58
C THR A 78 3.02 3.62 -0.43
N LEU A 79 3.42 2.39 -0.11
CA LEU A 79 3.17 1.20 -0.95
C LEU A 79 1.67 0.93 -1.12
N SER A 80 0.90 1.00 -0.03
CA SER A 80 -0.56 0.86 -0.06
C SER A 80 -1.22 1.92 -0.96
N HIS A 81 -0.73 3.17 -0.93
CA HIS A 81 -1.31 4.23 -1.76
C HIS A 81 -1.09 4.00 -3.26
N LEU A 82 0.05 3.40 -3.64
CA LEU A 82 0.35 3.04 -5.03
C LEU A 82 -0.54 1.90 -5.56
N ARG A 83 -0.98 0.97 -4.70
CA ARG A 83 -1.86 -0.16 -5.07
C ARG A 83 -3.36 0.12 -4.96
N ARG A 84 -3.73 1.38 -4.74
CA ARG A 84 -5.13 1.78 -4.54
C ARG A 84 -5.88 1.86 -5.87
N THR A 85 -7.07 1.27 -5.91
CA THR A 85 -8.05 1.46 -6.99
C THR A 85 -9.29 2.18 -6.47
N ASN A 86 -9.87 3.06 -7.29
CA ASN A 86 -11.04 3.86 -6.94
C ASN A 86 -12.16 3.63 -7.95
N THR A 87 -13.31 3.16 -7.49
CA THR A 87 -14.49 2.99 -8.34
C THR A 87 -15.09 4.38 -8.68
N PRO A 88 -15.38 4.69 -9.95
CA PRO A 88 -15.83 6.02 -10.40
C PRO A 88 -17.32 6.29 -10.09
N ILE A 89 -17.76 5.99 -8.87
CA ILE A 89 -19.14 6.20 -8.40
C ILE A 89 -19.13 7.35 -7.38
N GLY A 90 -20.13 8.23 -7.45
CA GLY A 90 -20.32 9.29 -6.48
C GLY A 90 -20.42 8.73 -5.05
N ARG A 91 -19.70 9.34 -4.12
CA ARG A 91 -19.61 8.86 -2.72
C ARG A 91 -20.94 8.99 -1.96
N ASP A 92 -21.85 9.82 -2.45
CA ASP A 92 -23.14 10.12 -1.84
C ASP A 92 -24.16 8.97 -1.99
N GLY A 93 -23.93 8.07 -2.95
CA GLY A 93 -24.77 6.89 -3.14
C GLY A 93 -24.51 5.83 -2.06
N LYS A 94 -25.50 5.60 -1.17
CA LYS A 94 -25.52 4.46 -0.22
C LYS A 94 -25.91 3.13 -0.90
N ILE A 95 -25.45 2.90 -2.12
CA ILE A 95 -25.75 1.66 -2.85
C ILE A 95 -24.84 0.56 -2.30
N ALA A 96 -25.43 -0.54 -1.84
CA ALA A 96 -24.70 -1.64 -1.22
C ALA A 96 -23.90 -2.50 -2.23
N LYS A 97 -24.49 -2.80 -3.39
CA LYS A 97 -23.94 -3.78 -4.35
C LYS A 97 -22.48 -3.54 -4.79
N PRO A 98 -22.04 -2.34 -5.20
CA PRO A 98 -20.64 -2.14 -5.61
C PRO A 98 -19.66 -2.12 -4.42
N ARG A 99 -20.17 -1.99 -3.18
CA ARG A 99 -19.38 -1.89 -1.94
C ARG A 99 -19.19 -3.22 -1.24
N GLN A 100 -20.12 -4.16 -1.42
CA GLN A 100 -20.03 -5.49 -0.86
C GLN A 100 -18.85 -6.25 -1.47
N LEU A 101 -18.16 -7.02 -0.63
CA LEU A 101 -17.12 -7.93 -1.10
C LEU A 101 -17.79 -9.01 -1.95
N HIS A 102 -17.34 -9.16 -3.20
CA HIS A 102 -17.78 -10.19 -4.13
C HIS A 102 -16.76 -11.33 -4.18
N ASN A 103 -17.21 -12.55 -4.47
CA ASN A 103 -16.34 -13.74 -4.48
C ASN A 103 -15.22 -13.64 -5.52
N THR A 104 -15.49 -12.99 -6.67
CA THR A 104 -14.50 -12.73 -7.72
C THR A 104 -13.38 -11.77 -7.31
N HIS A 105 -13.45 -11.17 -6.12
CA HIS A 105 -12.33 -10.39 -5.59
C HIS A 105 -11.22 -11.27 -4.99
N TRP A 106 -11.51 -12.55 -4.71
CA TRP A 106 -10.55 -13.44 -4.08
C TRP A 106 -9.27 -13.57 -4.91
N GLY A 107 -8.11 -13.47 -4.27
CA GLY A 107 -6.81 -13.48 -4.94
C GLY A 107 -6.42 -12.17 -5.66
N LEU A 108 -7.37 -11.34 -6.08
CA LEU A 108 -7.11 -10.11 -6.86
C LEU A 108 -7.07 -8.84 -5.98
N VAL A 109 -7.99 -8.74 -5.03
CA VAL A 109 -8.17 -7.55 -4.17
C VAL A 109 -8.14 -7.97 -2.71
N CYS A 110 -7.49 -7.17 -1.87
CA CYS A 110 -7.48 -7.43 -0.44
C CYS A 110 -8.90 -7.35 0.16
N PRO A 111 -9.35 -8.38 0.91
CA PRO A 111 -10.68 -8.38 1.50
C PRO A 111 -10.83 -7.39 2.67
N ALA A 112 -9.74 -7.07 3.37
CA ALA A 112 -9.77 -6.25 4.59
C ALA A 112 -9.41 -4.78 4.34
N GLU A 113 -8.60 -4.47 3.33
CA GLU A 113 -7.99 -3.16 3.17
C GLU A 113 -8.90 -2.17 2.40
N THR A 114 -9.91 -1.64 3.09
CA THR A 114 -10.80 -0.57 2.59
C THR A 114 -10.98 0.53 3.64
N PRO A 115 -11.13 1.81 3.25
CA PRO A 115 -11.40 2.89 4.20
C PRO A 115 -12.77 2.75 4.88
N GLU A 116 -12.88 3.26 6.11
CA GLU A 116 -14.15 3.38 6.80
C GLU A 116 -15.03 4.50 6.20
N GLY A 117 -16.35 4.41 6.44
CA GLY A 117 -17.31 5.46 6.07
C GLY A 117 -17.70 5.47 4.59
N GLN A 118 -17.81 6.66 4.00
CA GLN A 118 -18.41 6.86 2.67
C GLN A 118 -17.63 6.22 1.52
N ALA A 119 -16.35 5.93 1.71
CA ALA A 119 -15.49 5.30 0.70
C ALA A 119 -15.40 3.77 0.85
N CYS A 120 -16.07 3.19 1.85
CA CYS A 120 -16.07 1.75 2.12
C CYS A 120 -16.52 0.96 0.88
N GLY A 121 -15.68 0.01 0.46
CA GLY A 121 -15.89 -0.86 -0.70
C GLY A 121 -15.68 -0.19 -2.07
N LEU A 122 -15.63 1.14 -2.15
CA LEU A 122 -15.32 1.88 -3.39
C LEU A 122 -13.82 2.07 -3.61
N VAL A 123 -13.10 2.22 -2.50
CA VAL A 123 -11.63 2.26 -2.51
C VAL A 123 -11.13 0.88 -2.10
N LYS A 124 -10.45 0.24 -3.03
CA LYS A 124 -9.91 -1.12 -2.92
C LYS A 124 -8.39 -1.07 -3.05
N ASN A 125 -7.70 -2.10 -2.57
CA ASN A 125 -6.26 -2.24 -2.73
C ASN A 125 -5.97 -3.61 -3.33
N LEU A 126 -5.08 -3.65 -4.32
CA LEU A 126 -4.66 -4.89 -4.97
C LEU A 126 -4.01 -5.83 -3.94
N SER A 127 -4.21 -7.14 -4.09
CA SER A 127 -3.50 -8.16 -3.29
C SER A 127 -1.98 -8.11 -3.54
N LEU A 128 -1.18 -8.87 -2.79
CA LEU A 128 0.28 -8.87 -2.94
C LEU A 128 0.73 -9.35 -4.33
N MET A 129 0.18 -10.47 -4.78
CA MET A 129 0.54 -11.12 -6.07
C MET A 129 -0.32 -10.68 -7.25
N CYS A 130 -1.28 -9.79 -7.03
CA CYS A 130 -2.07 -9.22 -8.11
C CYS A 130 -1.17 -8.54 -9.16
N TYR A 131 -1.39 -8.92 -10.42
CA TYR A 131 -0.81 -8.35 -11.62
C TYR A 131 -1.90 -7.62 -12.43
N VAL A 132 -1.54 -6.53 -13.12
CA VAL A 132 -2.46 -5.80 -13.99
C VAL A 132 -1.92 -5.87 -15.40
N SER A 133 -2.71 -6.43 -16.34
CA SER A 133 -2.27 -6.63 -17.72
C SER A 133 -1.91 -5.30 -18.39
N VAL A 134 -0.78 -5.29 -19.08
CA VAL A 134 -0.33 -4.16 -19.92
C VAL A 134 -1.00 -4.24 -21.29
N GLY A 135 -1.36 -5.46 -21.71
CA GLY A 135 -2.06 -5.77 -22.94
C GLY A 135 -1.12 -5.80 -24.15
N ASN A 136 -1.47 -6.65 -25.11
CA ASN A 136 -0.70 -6.83 -26.35
C ASN A 136 -1.62 -6.73 -27.56
N ILE A 137 -1.53 -5.60 -28.27
CA ILE A 137 -2.35 -5.30 -29.45
C ILE A 137 -1.95 -6.17 -30.65
N GLN A 138 -0.68 -6.61 -30.72
CA GLN A 138 -0.18 -7.44 -31.80
C GLN A 138 -0.47 -8.93 -31.60
N ALA A 139 -0.77 -9.35 -30.37
CA ALA A 139 -1.10 -10.75 -30.08
C ALA A 139 -2.41 -11.19 -30.76
N ALA A 140 -3.43 -10.33 -30.78
CA ALA A 140 -4.73 -10.67 -31.36
C ALA A 140 -4.65 -11.17 -32.82
N PRO A 141 -4.06 -10.46 -33.79
CA PRO A 141 -3.96 -10.94 -35.17
C PRO A 141 -3.10 -12.20 -35.30
N LEU A 142 -2.01 -12.32 -34.54
CA LEU A 142 -1.14 -13.51 -34.58
C LEU A 142 -1.89 -14.76 -34.10
N ILE A 143 -2.70 -14.61 -33.04
CA ILE A 143 -3.52 -15.70 -32.51
C ILE A 143 -4.60 -16.08 -33.52
N THR A 144 -5.25 -15.10 -34.17
CA THR A 144 -6.26 -15.42 -35.20
C THR A 144 -5.66 -16.15 -36.38
N ASP A 145 -4.51 -15.71 -36.89
CA ASP A 145 -3.83 -16.36 -38.02
C ASP A 145 -3.41 -17.79 -37.67
N PHE A 146 -2.91 -17.99 -36.44
CA PHE A 146 -2.60 -19.32 -35.93
C PHE A 146 -3.85 -20.22 -35.88
N MET A 147 -4.97 -19.72 -35.37
CA MET A 147 -6.21 -20.50 -35.30
C MET A 147 -6.76 -20.85 -36.70
N VAL A 148 -6.68 -19.94 -37.67
CA VAL A 148 -7.05 -20.23 -39.08
C VAL A 148 -6.20 -21.35 -39.64
N SER A 149 -4.88 -21.35 -39.36
CA SER A 149 -3.99 -22.45 -39.79
C SER A 149 -4.33 -23.82 -39.17
N ARG A 150 -5.11 -23.83 -38.09
CA ARG A 150 -5.57 -25.01 -37.35
C ARG A 150 -7.04 -25.33 -37.61
N ASN A 151 -7.54 -25.05 -38.82
CA ASN A 151 -8.88 -25.38 -39.27
C ASN A 151 -10.00 -24.63 -38.54
N MET A 152 -9.74 -23.40 -38.05
CA MET A 152 -10.80 -22.47 -37.70
C MET A 152 -11.40 -21.87 -38.98
N GLU A 153 -12.72 -21.99 -39.15
CA GLU A 153 -13.45 -21.36 -40.25
C GLU A 153 -13.73 -19.90 -39.89
N LEU A 154 -13.39 -18.98 -40.80
CA LEU A 154 -13.69 -17.57 -40.62
C LEU A 154 -15.19 -17.33 -40.66
N LEU A 155 -15.66 -16.35 -39.88
CA LEU A 155 -17.09 -16.04 -39.80
C LEU A 155 -17.71 -15.70 -41.17
N GLU A 156 -16.93 -15.06 -42.05
CA GLU A 156 -17.37 -14.68 -43.40
C GLU A 156 -17.63 -15.89 -44.31
N GLU A 157 -16.94 -17.01 -44.06
CA GLU A 157 -17.01 -18.24 -44.84
C GLU A 157 -18.02 -19.24 -44.26
N TYR A 158 -18.53 -18.96 -43.05
CA TYR A 158 -19.41 -19.88 -42.33
C TYR A 158 -20.85 -19.82 -42.86
N GLU A 159 -21.20 -20.78 -43.72
CA GLU A 159 -22.58 -21.01 -44.13
C GLU A 159 -23.29 -21.83 -43.03
N GLY A 160 -24.05 -21.15 -42.15
CA GLY A 160 -24.69 -21.71 -40.95
C GLY A 160 -25.79 -22.78 -41.15
N ARG A 161 -25.60 -23.70 -42.11
CA ARG A 161 -26.56 -24.72 -42.52
C ARG A 161 -26.24 -26.14 -42.02
N MET A 162 -25.06 -26.42 -41.46
CA MET A 162 -24.60 -27.83 -41.32
C MET A 162 -24.07 -28.34 -39.98
N SER A 163 -24.00 -27.57 -38.87
CA SER A 163 -23.62 -28.20 -37.59
C SER A 163 -24.23 -27.55 -36.34
N ASN A 164 -25.07 -28.31 -35.65
CA ASN A 164 -25.56 -27.97 -34.32
C ASN A 164 -24.50 -28.18 -33.22
N SER A 165 -23.21 -28.28 -33.54
CA SER A 165 -22.13 -28.60 -32.58
C SER A 165 -20.87 -27.73 -32.67
N VAL A 166 -20.87 -26.67 -33.49
CA VAL A 166 -19.73 -25.73 -33.57
C VAL A 166 -19.59 -24.88 -32.31
N THR A 167 -18.34 -24.55 -32.00
CA THR A 167 -17.98 -23.58 -30.95
C THR A 167 -17.59 -22.26 -31.58
N LYS A 168 -18.10 -21.16 -31.05
CA LYS A 168 -17.80 -19.80 -31.52
C LYS A 168 -16.48 -19.34 -30.91
N VAL A 169 -15.63 -18.68 -31.70
CA VAL A 169 -14.35 -18.14 -31.25
C VAL A 169 -14.41 -16.61 -31.21
N PHE A 170 -14.18 -16.04 -30.03
CA PHE A 170 -14.15 -14.61 -29.79
C PHE A 170 -12.74 -14.15 -29.42
N VAL A 171 -12.28 -13.06 -30.02
CA VAL A 171 -11.01 -12.40 -29.66
C VAL A 171 -11.30 -10.95 -29.29
N ASN A 172 -11.04 -10.57 -28.04
CA ASN A 172 -11.35 -9.25 -27.48
C ASN A 172 -12.82 -8.82 -27.71
N GLY A 173 -13.74 -9.79 -27.61
CA GLY A 173 -15.18 -9.60 -27.82
C GLY A 173 -15.64 -9.58 -29.28
N VAL A 174 -14.73 -9.69 -30.26
CA VAL A 174 -15.07 -9.82 -31.68
C VAL A 174 -15.23 -11.29 -32.04
N TRP A 175 -16.37 -11.67 -32.63
CA TRP A 175 -16.56 -13.02 -33.16
C TRP A 175 -15.76 -13.18 -34.46
N VAL A 176 -14.68 -13.95 -34.41
CA VAL A 176 -13.75 -14.11 -35.54
C VAL A 176 -14.14 -15.30 -36.41
N GLY A 177 -14.59 -16.39 -35.80
CA GLY A 177 -14.87 -17.63 -36.53
C GLY A 177 -15.52 -18.71 -35.69
N VAL A 178 -15.60 -19.90 -36.27
CA VAL A 178 -16.11 -21.10 -35.61
C VAL A 178 -15.13 -22.25 -35.74
N HIS A 179 -15.22 -23.19 -34.81
CA HIS A 179 -14.38 -24.38 -34.82
C HIS A 179 -15.20 -25.62 -34.44
N ASN A 180 -14.99 -26.73 -35.16
CA ASN A 180 -15.71 -27.99 -34.97
C ASN A 180 -15.15 -28.80 -33.78
N GLU A 181 -13.84 -28.74 -33.53
CA GLU A 181 -13.17 -29.47 -32.43
C GLU A 181 -12.47 -28.53 -31.42
N PRO A 182 -13.24 -27.81 -30.57
CA PRO A 182 -12.70 -26.79 -29.67
C PRO A 182 -11.72 -27.34 -28.63
N THR A 183 -11.86 -28.61 -28.21
CA THR A 183 -10.97 -29.21 -27.20
C THR A 183 -9.52 -29.26 -27.69
N HIS A 184 -9.32 -29.58 -28.97
CA HIS A 184 -7.98 -29.63 -29.56
C HIS A 184 -7.39 -28.23 -29.67
N LEU A 185 -8.17 -27.29 -30.22
CA LEU A 185 -7.75 -25.89 -30.41
C LEU A 185 -7.34 -25.23 -29.09
N VAL A 186 -8.16 -25.38 -28.03
CA VAL A 186 -7.87 -24.79 -26.71
C VAL A 186 -6.56 -25.34 -26.15
N ARG A 187 -6.31 -26.65 -26.28
CA ARG A 187 -5.08 -27.28 -25.80
C ARG A 187 -3.84 -26.78 -26.54
N GLU A 188 -3.94 -26.60 -27.85
CA GLU A 188 -2.84 -26.05 -28.65
C GLU A 188 -2.54 -24.59 -28.27
N VAL A 189 -3.57 -23.74 -28.16
CA VAL A 189 -3.40 -22.33 -27.77
C VAL A 189 -2.86 -22.21 -26.34
N LEU A 190 -3.33 -23.04 -25.41
CA LEU A 190 -2.79 -23.11 -24.05
C LEU A 190 -1.31 -23.55 -24.04
N HIS A 191 -0.94 -24.52 -24.88
CA HIS A 191 0.45 -24.95 -25.01
C HIS A 191 1.35 -23.84 -25.57
N LEU A 192 0.85 -23.03 -26.51
CA LEU A 192 1.58 -21.86 -27.01
C LEU A 192 1.79 -20.80 -25.92
N ARG A 193 0.82 -20.62 -25.03
CA ARG A 193 0.95 -19.75 -23.86
C ARG A 193 2.01 -20.30 -22.88
N ARG A 194 1.95 -21.60 -22.56
CA ARG A 194 2.89 -22.27 -21.63
C ARG A 194 4.33 -22.32 -22.16
N SER A 195 4.52 -22.41 -23.47
CA SER A 195 5.84 -22.36 -24.10
C SER A 195 6.38 -20.93 -24.28
N GLY A 196 5.61 -19.91 -23.90
CA GLY A 196 5.99 -18.50 -23.99
C GLY A 196 5.99 -17.93 -25.41
N ILE A 197 5.40 -18.63 -26.40
CA ILE A 197 5.22 -18.13 -27.76
C ILE A 197 4.14 -17.04 -27.79
N ILE A 198 3.04 -17.27 -27.07
CA ILE A 198 2.01 -16.27 -26.82
C ILE A 198 2.31 -15.58 -25.48
N ASP A 199 1.98 -14.30 -25.41
CA ASP A 199 2.14 -13.52 -24.19
C ASP A 199 1.38 -14.15 -23.01
N THR A 200 2.07 -14.28 -21.87
CA THR A 200 1.56 -14.92 -20.65
C THR A 200 0.34 -14.22 -20.06
N GLU A 201 0.12 -12.95 -20.41
CA GLU A 201 -1.06 -12.16 -20.03
C GLU A 201 -2.33 -12.52 -20.81
N THR A 202 -2.24 -13.32 -21.88
CA THR A 202 -3.40 -13.71 -22.68
C THR A 202 -4.31 -14.63 -21.90
N SER A 203 -5.57 -14.24 -21.71
CA SER A 203 -6.57 -15.07 -21.04
C SER A 203 -7.33 -15.92 -22.03
N LEU A 204 -7.58 -17.17 -21.64
CA LEU A 204 -8.20 -18.21 -22.46
C LEU A 204 -9.39 -18.78 -21.68
N VAL A 205 -10.61 -18.48 -22.12
CA VAL A 205 -11.84 -18.91 -21.43
C VAL A 205 -12.65 -19.80 -22.35
N ARG A 206 -12.84 -21.07 -21.95
CA ARG A 206 -13.67 -22.02 -22.68
C ARG A 206 -14.99 -22.24 -21.94
N ASP A 207 -16.06 -21.65 -22.44
CA ASP A 207 -17.41 -21.92 -21.95
C ASP A 207 -18.02 -23.11 -22.70
N ILE A 208 -18.10 -24.25 -22.01
CA ILE A 208 -18.64 -25.50 -22.56
C ILE A 208 -20.16 -25.41 -22.75
N ARG A 209 -20.86 -24.67 -21.88
CA ARG A 209 -22.32 -24.59 -21.88
C ARG A 209 -22.81 -23.72 -23.02
N ASP A 210 -22.20 -22.54 -23.18
CA ASP A 210 -22.57 -21.58 -24.22
C ASP A 210 -21.84 -21.84 -25.55
N ARG A 211 -20.89 -22.78 -25.54
CA ARG A 211 -20.06 -23.18 -26.70
C ARG A 211 -19.31 -22.00 -27.28
N GLU A 212 -18.60 -21.32 -26.40
CA GLU A 212 -17.80 -20.15 -26.74
C GLU A 212 -16.36 -20.36 -26.26
N PHE A 213 -15.41 -19.98 -27.11
CA PHE A 213 -14.01 -19.85 -26.74
C PHE A 213 -13.64 -18.38 -26.84
N LYS A 214 -13.36 -17.75 -25.70
CA LYS A 214 -13.08 -16.31 -25.58
C LYS A 214 -11.60 -16.12 -25.26
N ILE A 215 -10.95 -15.27 -26.04
CA ILE A 215 -9.55 -14.92 -25.90
C ILE A 215 -9.46 -13.42 -25.62
N PHE A 216 -8.77 -13.03 -24.54
CA PHE A 216 -8.57 -11.64 -24.18
C PHE A 216 -7.08 -11.30 -24.15
N THR A 217 -6.69 -10.30 -24.94
CA THR A 217 -5.33 -9.73 -25.01
C THR A 217 -5.31 -8.25 -24.63
N ASP A 218 -6.42 -7.72 -24.12
CA ASP A 218 -6.58 -6.34 -23.72
C ASP A 218 -5.87 -6.01 -22.39
N ALA A 219 -5.67 -4.70 -22.19
CA ALA A 219 -4.99 -4.13 -21.03
C ALA A 219 -5.96 -3.82 -19.90
N GLY A 220 -5.48 -3.88 -18.65
CA GLY A 220 -6.25 -3.51 -17.46
C GLY A 220 -7.03 -4.65 -16.81
N ARG A 221 -6.86 -5.89 -17.30
CA ARG A 221 -7.32 -7.09 -16.60
C ARG A 221 -6.49 -7.30 -15.35
N VAL A 222 -7.13 -7.80 -14.31
CA VAL A 222 -6.47 -8.11 -13.04
C VAL A 222 -6.26 -9.61 -12.99
N MET A 223 -5.02 -10.02 -12.80
CA MET A 223 -4.60 -11.42 -12.88
C MET A 223 -3.83 -11.80 -11.62
N ARG A 224 -3.72 -13.10 -11.36
CA ARG A 224 -2.92 -13.63 -10.26
C ARG A 224 -2.19 -14.90 -10.68
N PRO A 225 -0.94 -15.09 -10.24
CA PRO A 225 -0.19 -16.28 -10.56
C PRO A 225 -0.61 -17.46 -9.70
N LEU A 226 -0.70 -18.64 -10.31
CA LEU A 226 -0.97 -19.92 -9.65
C LEU A 226 -0.04 -21.01 -10.16
N PHE A 227 0.20 -22.03 -9.35
CA PHE A 227 0.92 -23.21 -9.81
C PHE A 227 0.03 -24.06 -10.71
N VAL A 228 0.60 -24.56 -11.78
CA VAL A 228 -0.09 -25.44 -12.72
C VAL A 228 -0.08 -26.87 -12.20
N VAL A 229 -1.25 -27.53 -12.25
CA VAL A 229 -1.37 -28.98 -12.04
C VAL A 229 -1.38 -29.64 -13.41
N ASP A 230 -0.58 -30.69 -13.57
CA ASP A 230 -0.52 -31.46 -14.80
C ASP A 230 -1.79 -32.32 -14.94
N ASP A 231 -2.69 -31.93 -15.84
CA ASP A 231 -3.95 -32.61 -16.10
C ASP A 231 -3.88 -33.57 -17.30
N ASN A 232 -2.72 -33.67 -17.97
CA ASN A 232 -2.57 -34.45 -19.19
C ASN A 232 -2.75 -35.96 -18.91
N PRO A 233 -3.73 -36.62 -19.55
CA PRO A 233 -3.96 -38.06 -19.36
C PRO A 233 -2.75 -38.95 -19.65
N ASN A 234 -1.86 -38.49 -20.54
CA ASN A 234 -0.69 -39.26 -21.00
C ASN A 234 0.58 -38.96 -20.19
N SER A 235 0.55 -37.99 -19.29
CA SER A 235 1.70 -37.65 -18.45
C SER A 235 1.84 -38.62 -17.29
N SER A 236 3.07 -38.99 -16.96
CA SER A 236 3.38 -39.79 -15.76
C SER A 236 3.08 -39.02 -14.46
N ASN A 237 3.09 -37.68 -14.50
CA ASN A 237 2.84 -36.80 -13.36
C ASN A 237 1.38 -36.32 -13.28
N ARG A 238 0.44 -37.03 -13.91
CA ARG A 238 -0.98 -36.64 -13.94
C ARG A 238 -1.54 -36.42 -12.53
N GLY A 239 -2.08 -35.23 -12.28
CA GLY A 239 -2.64 -34.78 -11.01
C GLY A 239 -1.60 -34.26 -10.02
N GLY A 240 -0.31 -34.21 -10.40
CA GLY A 240 0.76 -33.59 -9.64
C GLY A 240 1.03 -32.15 -10.08
N LEU A 241 1.81 -31.42 -9.28
CA LEU A 241 2.28 -30.09 -9.65
C LEU A 241 3.33 -30.20 -10.76
N VAL A 242 3.29 -29.27 -11.71
CA VAL A 242 4.36 -29.11 -12.73
C VAL A 242 5.66 -28.62 -12.06
N LEU A 243 5.54 -27.80 -11.01
CA LEU A 243 6.69 -27.35 -10.22
C LEU A 243 7.39 -28.54 -9.54
N THR A 244 8.66 -28.74 -9.87
CA THR A 244 9.49 -29.80 -9.29
C THR A 244 10.44 -29.26 -8.23
N LYS A 245 10.92 -30.14 -7.34
CA LYS A 245 11.94 -29.77 -6.34
C LYS A 245 13.26 -29.30 -6.98
N ASP A 246 13.60 -29.82 -8.16
CA ASP A 246 14.78 -29.38 -8.92
C ASP A 246 14.69 -27.90 -9.32
N MET A 247 13.53 -27.48 -9.86
CA MET A 247 13.26 -26.07 -10.16
C MET A 247 13.39 -25.18 -8.91
N VAL A 248 12.89 -25.65 -7.75
CA VAL A 248 13.01 -24.91 -6.48
C VAL A 248 14.46 -24.81 -6.01
N ASN A 249 15.24 -25.89 -6.15
CA ASN A 249 16.68 -25.85 -5.82
C ASN A 249 17.40 -24.85 -6.72
N ARG A 250 17.13 -24.85 -8.04
CA ARG A 250 17.69 -23.86 -8.98
C ARG A 250 17.33 -22.42 -8.64
N LEU A 251 16.11 -22.18 -8.17
CA LEU A 251 15.69 -20.85 -7.68
C LEU A 251 16.48 -20.46 -6.43
N THR A 252 16.72 -21.42 -5.52
CA THR A 252 17.49 -21.20 -4.28
C THR A 252 18.94 -20.90 -4.60
N ASP A 253 19.56 -21.70 -5.47
CA ASP A 253 20.92 -21.49 -5.97
C ASP A 253 21.07 -20.10 -6.61
N SER A 254 20.04 -19.64 -7.33
CA SER A 254 19.98 -18.30 -7.95
C SER A 254 19.80 -17.16 -6.94
N HIS A 255 19.12 -17.43 -5.82
CA HIS A 255 18.94 -16.46 -4.74
C HIS A 255 20.22 -16.28 -3.94
N ASP A 256 20.95 -17.37 -3.70
CA ASP A 256 22.20 -17.41 -2.93
C ASP A 256 23.44 -17.00 -3.77
N MET A 257 23.25 -16.61 -5.03
CA MET A 257 24.34 -16.11 -5.88
C MET A 257 24.96 -14.83 -5.33
N ASP A 258 26.29 -14.75 -5.38
CA ASP A 258 27.05 -13.61 -4.89
C ASP A 258 26.67 -12.32 -5.68
N PRO A 259 26.25 -11.24 -4.98
CA PRO A 259 25.94 -9.97 -5.63
C PRO A 259 27.13 -9.35 -6.39
N GLU A 260 28.38 -9.78 -6.15
CA GLU A 260 29.58 -9.29 -6.85
C GLU A 260 29.85 -9.97 -8.21
N MET A 261 29.09 -11.01 -8.59
CA MET A 261 29.24 -11.68 -9.89
C MET A 261 28.93 -10.76 -11.09
N THR A 262 29.64 -10.95 -12.19
CA THR A 262 29.42 -10.18 -13.43
C THR A 262 28.04 -10.49 -14.04
N GLN A 263 27.44 -9.50 -14.73
CA GLN A 263 26.09 -9.63 -15.29
C GLN A 263 25.96 -10.77 -16.33
N GLU A 264 27.04 -11.09 -17.03
CA GLU A 264 27.07 -12.14 -18.07
C GLU A 264 27.07 -13.54 -17.44
N GLU A 265 27.92 -13.81 -16.45
CA GLU A 265 27.96 -15.09 -15.72
C GLU A 265 26.68 -15.34 -14.91
N ARG A 266 26.07 -14.25 -14.42
CA ARG A 266 24.79 -14.29 -13.72
C ARG A 266 23.65 -14.64 -14.68
N GLY A 267 23.64 -14.11 -15.91
CA GLY A 267 22.57 -14.32 -16.87
C GLY A 267 22.37 -15.78 -17.30
N GLU A 268 23.45 -16.55 -17.45
CA GLU A 268 23.36 -17.95 -17.89
C GLU A 268 22.91 -18.91 -16.78
N ARG A 269 23.24 -18.61 -15.52
CA ARG A 269 22.91 -19.48 -14.37
C ARG A 269 21.65 -19.05 -13.64
N PHE A 270 21.22 -17.80 -13.82
CA PHE A 270 20.07 -17.26 -13.13
C PHE A 270 18.79 -17.92 -13.62
N TYR A 271 18.10 -18.58 -12.70
CA TYR A 271 16.76 -19.09 -12.89
C TYR A 271 15.82 -18.25 -12.04
N GLY A 272 14.89 -17.55 -12.69
CA GLY A 272 14.00 -16.61 -12.03
C GLY A 272 12.51 -16.87 -12.28
N TRP A 273 11.69 -15.93 -11.84
CA TRP A 273 10.24 -15.95 -12.06
C TRP A 273 9.86 -16.05 -13.55
N THR A 274 10.60 -15.37 -14.42
CA THR A 274 10.37 -15.40 -15.86
C THR A 274 10.58 -16.78 -16.47
N ASP A 275 11.50 -17.58 -15.90
CA ASP A 275 11.81 -18.90 -16.41
C ASP A 275 10.80 -19.92 -15.90
N LEU A 276 10.29 -19.78 -14.67
CA LEU A 276 9.13 -20.54 -14.18
C LEU A 276 7.89 -20.35 -15.08
N LEU A 277 7.68 -19.15 -15.60
CA LEU A 277 6.59 -18.86 -16.55
C LEU A 277 6.84 -19.54 -17.91
N LYS A 278 8.08 -19.51 -18.42
CA LYS A 278 8.46 -20.17 -19.69
C LYS A 278 8.42 -21.69 -19.61
N ASP A 279 8.73 -22.25 -18.43
CA ASP A 279 8.64 -23.68 -18.17
C ASP A 279 7.18 -24.14 -17.94
N GLY A 280 6.22 -23.21 -17.93
CA GLY A 280 4.80 -23.48 -17.71
C GLY A 280 4.46 -23.98 -16.30
N ALA A 281 5.35 -23.77 -15.32
CA ALA A 281 5.12 -24.17 -13.93
C ALA A 281 4.13 -23.23 -13.22
N VAL A 282 4.04 -21.98 -13.68
CA VAL A 282 3.15 -20.94 -13.15
C VAL A 282 2.34 -20.31 -14.30
N GLU A 283 1.06 -20.05 -14.06
CA GLU A 283 0.17 -19.35 -14.99
C GLU A 283 -0.54 -18.17 -14.31
N TYR A 284 -0.78 -17.09 -15.07
CA TYR A 284 -1.54 -15.93 -14.60
C TYR A 284 -3.02 -16.08 -14.93
N LEU A 285 -3.88 -16.31 -13.95
CA LEU A 285 -5.32 -16.40 -14.20
C LEU A 285 -5.96 -15.04 -13.98
N ASP A 286 -6.83 -14.63 -14.90
CA ASP A 286 -7.74 -13.51 -14.65
C ASP A 286 -9.07 -13.97 -14.06
N ALA A 287 -9.90 -13.00 -13.69
CA ALA A 287 -11.19 -13.27 -13.04
C ALA A 287 -12.17 -14.09 -13.90
N GLU A 288 -12.05 -14.06 -15.24
CA GLU A 288 -12.94 -14.84 -16.11
C GLU A 288 -12.40 -16.25 -16.34
N GLU A 289 -11.08 -16.42 -16.44
CA GLU A 289 -10.40 -17.71 -16.54
C GLU A 289 -10.57 -18.55 -15.26
N GLU A 290 -10.67 -17.89 -14.10
CA GLU A 290 -10.98 -18.52 -12.81
C GLU A 290 -12.32 -19.28 -12.81
N GLU A 291 -13.35 -18.82 -13.54
CA GLU A 291 -14.66 -19.49 -13.60
C GLU A 291 -14.59 -20.86 -14.31
N THR A 292 -13.56 -21.08 -15.13
CA THR A 292 -13.33 -22.37 -15.83
C THR A 292 -12.28 -23.24 -15.15
N SER A 293 -11.58 -22.70 -14.15
CA SER A 293 -10.47 -23.36 -13.47
C SER A 293 -10.91 -23.97 -12.13
N MET A 294 -10.22 -25.02 -11.70
CA MET A 294 -10.45 -25.66 -10.40
C MET A 294 -9.17 -25.60 -9.57
N ILE A 295 -9.18 -24.76 -8.54
CA ILE A 295 -7.98 -24.38 -7.77
C ILE A 295 -7.98 -25.07 -6.41
N VAL A 296 -6.90 -25.80 -6.10
CA VAL A 296 -6.67 -26.38 -4.77
C VAL A 296 -5.98 -25.36 -3.85
N MET A 297 -6.32 -25.33 -2.56
CA MET A 297 -5.85 -24.32 -1.61
C MET A 297 -4.43 -24.57 -1.11
N THR A 298 -4.06 -25.83 -0.90
CA THR A 298 -2.72 -26.21 -0.44
C THR A 298 -2.18 -27.41 -1.21
N PRO A 299 -0.85 -27.55 -1.35
CA PRO A 299 -0.24 -28.75 -1.92
C PRO A 299 -0.56 -30.03 -1.12
N GLU A 300 -0.77 -29.92 0.20
CA GLU A 300 -1.19 -31.03 1.05
C GLU A 300 -2.56 -31.58 0.64
N ASP A 301 -3.53 -30.68 0.42
CA ASP A 301 -4.87 -31.03 -0.04
C ASP A 301 -4.84 -31.71 -1.43
N LEU A 302 -3.90 -31.31 -2.29
CA LEU A 302 -3.69 -31.94 -3.61
C LEU A 302 -3.20 -33.38 -3.45
N MET A 303 -2.22 -33.61 -2.58
CA MET A 303 -1.69 -34.94 -2.29
C MET A 303 -2.77 -35.84 -1.67
N GLU A 304 -3.56 -35.33 -0.73
CA GLU A 304 -4.69 -36.07 -0.15
C GLU A 304 -5.73 -36.45 -1.21
N SER A 305 -6.03 -35.53 -2.14
CA SER A 305 -6.94 -35.80 -3.25
C SER A 305 -6.44 -36.93 -4.17
N TRP A 306 -5.13 -36.95 -4.44
CA TRP A 306 -4.50 -38.02 -5.21
C TRP A 306 -4.52 -39.36 -4.48
N GLN A 307 -4.15 -39.38 -3.20
CA GLN A 307 -4.18 -40.58 -2.35
C GLN A 307 -5.59 -41.18 -2.28
N ARG A 308 -6.62 -40.35 -2.13
CA ARG A 308 -8.02 -40.81 -2.14
C ARG A 308 -8.43 -41.42 -3.48
N LYS A 309 -8.03 -40.83 -4.60
CA LYS A 309 -8.28 -41.41 -5.94
C LYS A 309 -7.58 -42.75 -6.14
N ALA A 310 -6.39 -42.91 -5.55
CA ALA A 310 -5.66 -44.18 -5.56
C ALA A 310 -6.18 -45.21 -4.54
N GLY A 311 -7.22 -44.89 -3.77
CA GLY A 311 -7.86 -45.81 -2.82
C GLY A 311 -7.13 -45.96 -1.48
N TYR A 312 -6.21 -45.06 -1.15
CA TYR A 312 -5.57 -45.05 0.17
C TYR A 312 -6.59 -44.68 1.27
N PRO A 313 -6.47 -45.28 2.47
CA PRO A 313 -7.35 -44.96 3.58
C PRO A 313 -7.24 -43.48 3.96
N GLU A 314 -8.36 -42.90 4.40
CA GLU A 314 -8.32 -41.54 4.94
C GLU A 314 -7.31 -41.49 6.10
N PRO A 315 -6.39 -40.51 6.13
CA PRO A 315 -5.72 -40.20 7.38
C PRO A 315 -6.82 -39.86 8.38
N GLY A 316 -6.88 -40.61 9.50
CA GLY A 316 -7.83 -40.32 10.58
C GLY A 316 -7.71 -38.86 11.01
N PRO A 317 -8.77 -38.24 11.58
CA PRO A 317 -8.63 -36.90 12.14
C PRO A 317 -7.41 -36.92 13.06
N GLY A 318 -6.40 -36.10 12.75
CA GLY A 318 -5.09 -36.18 13.38
C GLY A 318 -5.23 -36.24 14.89
N GLN A 319 -5.09 -37.44 15.47
CA GLN A 319 -5.20 -37.63 16.92
C GLN A 319 -4.07 -36.89 17.65
N ASP A 320 -3.00 -36.55 16.91
CA ASP A 320 -1.80 -35.93 17.41
C ASP A 320 -1.87 -34.38 17.50
N GLU A 321 -2.83 -33.70 16.85
CA GLU A 321 -2.95 -32.23 16.88
C GLU A 321 -4.41 -31.72 17.03
N PRO A 322 -5.02 -31.82 18.23
CA PRO A 322 -6.43 -31.47 18.45
C PRO A 322 -6.76 -29.97 18.28
N HIS A 323 -5.75 -29.10 18.33
CA HIS A 323 -5.90 -27.64 18.24
C HIS A 323 -5.48 -27.05 16.89
N ALA A 324 -5.17 -27.92 15.91
CA ALA A 324 -4.94 -27.49 14.54
C ALA A 324 -6.23 -26.97 13.87
N ARG A 325 -6.05 -26.21 12.80
CA ARG A 325 -7.17 -25.74 11.98
C ARG A 325 -7.95 -26.92 11.39
N VAL A 326 -9.27 -26.90 11.58
CA VAL A 326 -10.16 -27.89 10.96
C VAL A 326 -10.21 -27.66 9.45
N ARG A 327 -9.74 -28.65 8.68
CA ARG A 327 -9.77 -28.62 7.22
C ARG A 327 -11.09 -29.22 6.71
N PRO A 328 -11.68 -28.68 5.64
CA PRO A 328 -12.85 -29.29 5.03
C PRO A 328 -12.49 -30.64 4.42
N ARG A 329 -13.40 -31.63 4.53
CA ARG A 329 -13.19 -32.93 3.89
C ARG A 329 -13.38 -32.80 2.38
N ILE A 330 -12.35 -33.12 1.61
CA ILE A 330 -12.41 -33.14 0.14
C ILE A 330 -13.26 -34.34 -0.32
N GLY A 331 -14.40 -34.08 -0.96
CA GLY A 331 -15.27 -35.16 -1.46
C GLY A 331 -14.57 -36.05 -2.50
N THR A 332 -14.97 -37.32 -2.57
CA THR A 332 -14.41 -38.32 -3.50
C THR A 332 -14.86 -38.15 -4.96
N THR A 333 -15.91 -37.38 -5.22
CA THR A 333 -16.70 -37.55 -6.45
C THR A 333 -16.29 -36.72 -7.67
N ALA A 334 -15.61 -35.57 -7.61
CA ALA A 334 -15.48 -34.76 -8.84
C ALA A 334 -14.47 -33.58 -8.88
N HIS A 335 -13.22 -33.70 -8.42
CA HIS A 335 -12.26 -32.59 -8.61
C HIS A 335 -11.01 -33.04 -9.39
N THR A 336 -11.01 -32.81 -10.70
CA THR A 336 -9.79 -32.66 -11.50
C THR A 336 -9.29 -31.25 -11.26
N TRP A 337 -8.26 -31.11 -10.43
CA TRP A 337 -7.61 -29.83 -10.16
C TRP A 337 -6.82 -29.39 -11.39
N THR A 338 -6.93 -28.10 -11.74
CA THR A 338 -6.16 -27.49 -12.83
C THR A 338 -5.01 -26.65 -12.30
N HIS A 339 -5.19 -26.04 -11.12
CA HIS A 339 -4.19 -25.17 -10.51
C HIS A 339 -4.14 -25.37 -9.00
N CYS A 340 -3.04 -24.90 -8.40
CA CYS A 340 -2.84 -24.82 -6.96
C CYS A 340 -2.49 -23.38 -6.56
N GLU A 341 -3.11 -22.92 -5.47
CA GLU A 341 -2.77 -21.65 -4.85
C GLU A 341 -1.30 -21.67 -4.37
N ILE A 342 -0.56 -20.58 -4.60
CA ILE A 342 0.85 -20.49 -4.20
C ILE A 342 0.95 -20.48 -2.68
N HIS A 343 0.20 -19.56 -2.05
CA HIS A 343 -0.01 -19.55 -0.60
C HIS A 343 -1.24 -18.68 -0.28
N PRO A 344 -2.19 -19.15 0.54
CA PRO A 344 -3.39 -18.39 0.90
C PRO A 344 -3.17 -17.01 1.53
N ALA A 345 -1.95 -16.71 2.02
CA ALA A 345 -1.59 -15.42 2.59
C ALA A 345 -1.48 -14.30 1.54
N MET A 346 -1.27 -14.66 0.27
CA MET A 346 -1.03 -13.72 -0.83
C MET A 346 -2.29 -12.95 -1.24
N ILE A 347 -3.47 -13.36 -0.77
CA ILE A 347 -4.75 -12.64 -0.94
C ILE A 347 -4.78 -11.31 -0.17
N LEU A 348 -3.90 -11.13 0.80
CA LEU A 348 -3.86 -9.94 1.64
C LEU A 348 -3.25 -8.75 0.87
N GLY A 349 -3.57 -7.54 1.33
CA GLY A 349 -2.98 -6.30 0.87
C GLY A 349 -1.71 -5.95 1.65
N ILE A 350 -1.12 -4.81 1.34
CA ILE A 350 0.11 -4.34 2.00
C ILE A 350 -0.14 -4.11 3.50
N CYS A 351 -1.22 -3.40 3.86
CA CYS A 351 -1.47 -3.09 5.27
C CYS A 351 -2.09 -4.27 6.04
N ALA A 352 -2.74 -5.20 5.36
CA ALA A 352 -3.31 -6.38 6.00
C ALA A 352 -2.25 -7.47 6.25
N SER A 353 -1.25 -7.60 5.37
CA SER A 353 -0.15 -8.59 5.52
C SER A 353 0.82 -8.26 6.66
N ILE A 354 0.84 -7.02 7.14
CA ILE A 354 1.58 -6.62 8.35
C ILE A 354 0.79 -6.89 9.64
N VAL A 355 -0.41 -7.44 9.60
CA VAL A 355 -1.16 -7.86 10.80
C VAL A 355 -0.71 -9.29 11.16
N PRO A 356 -0.32 -9.58 12.42
CA PRO A 356 0.02 -10.95 12.81
C PRO A 356 -1.26 -11.75 13.06
N PHE A 357 -1.27 -13.02 12.65
CA PHE A 357 -2.42 -13.93 12.79
C PHE A 357 -3.79 -13.30 12.40
N PRO A 358 -3.91 -12.65 11.22
CA PRO A 358 -5.13 -11.95 10.84
C PRO A 358 -6.34 -12.90 10.68
N ASP A 359 -6.09 -14.18 10.45
CA ASP A 359 -7.07 -15.26 10.40
C ASP A 359 -7.66 -15.65 11.76
N HIS A 360 -7.04 -15.24 12.87
CA HIS A 360 -7.54 -15.43 14.25
C HIS A 360 -8.27 -14.20 14.81
N ASN A 361 -8.49 -13.18 13.99
CA ASN A 361 -9.20 -11.96 14.35
C ASN A 361 -10.65 -11.98 13.85
N GLN A 362 -11.52 -11.26 14.56
CA GLN A 362 -12.81 -10.87 14.00
C GLN A 362 -12.59 -9.95 12.78
N SER A 363 -13.21 -10.27 11.65
CA SER A 363 -12.99 -9.59 10.36
C SER A 363 -12.96 -8.04 10.41
N PRO A 364 -13.89 -7.33 11.09
CA PRO A 364 -13.87 -5.86 11.14
C PRO A 364 -12.58 -5.28 11.74
N ARG A 365 -11.93 -6.00 12.67
CA ARG A 365 -10.68 -5.57 13.32
C ARG A 365 -9.51 -5.53 12.35
N ASN A 366 -9.48 -6.45 11.40
CA ASN A 366 -8.47 -6.45 10.33
C ASN A 366 -8.65 -5.23 9.40
N THR A 367 -9.89 -4.85 9.11
CA THR A 367 -10.18 -3.63 8.34
C THR A 367 -9.77 -2.37 9.09
N TYR A 368 -10.09 -2.29 10.39
CA TYR A 368 -9.68 -1.18 11.24
C TYR A 368 -8.16 -1.03 11.27
N GLN A 369 -7.44 -2.13 11.50
CA GLN A 369 -5.98 -2.08 11.49
C GLN A 369 -5.42 -1.62 10.15
N SER A 370 -5.97 -2.12 9.05
CA SER A 370 -5.50 -1.77 7.72
C SER A 370 -5.63 -0.27 7.43
N ALA A 371 -6.67 0.38 7.97
CA ALA A 371 -6.84 1.83 7.89
C ALA A 371 -5.95 2.59 8.89
N MET A 372 -5.88 2.12 10.14
CA MET A 372 -5.10 2.76 11.22
C MET A 372 -3.59 2.67 10.97
N GLY A 373 -3.09 1.56 10.40
CA GLY A 373 -1.68 1.36 10.07
C GLY A 373 -1.14 2.40 9.07
N LYS A 374 -2.02 3.03 8.27
CA LYS A 374 -1.64 4.14 7.36
C LYS A 374 -1.38 5.45 8.10
N GLN A 375 -1.85 5.56 9.34
CA GLN A 375 -1.66 6.69 10.24
C GLN A 375 -0.53 6.44 11.26
N ALA A 376 0.12 5.28 11.20
CA ALA A 376 1.24 4.97 12.06
C ALA A 376 2.41 5.96 11.85
N MET A 377 3.34 5.95 12.78
CA MET A 377 4.54 6.78 12.76
C MET A 377 5.76 5.88 12.68
N GLY A 378 6.73 6.26 11.86
CA GLY A 378 7.93 5.46 11.63
C GLY A 378 8.87 6.16 10.68
N VAL A 379 9.87 5.43 10.20
CA VAL A 379 10.73 5.94 9.13
C VAL A 379 10.05 5.64 7.81
N PHE A 380 9.72 6.68 7.04
CA PHE A 380 9.08 6.50 5.72
C PHE A 380 10.09 6.28 4.59
N LEU A 381 11.25 6.93 4.65
CA LEU A 381 12.38 6.78 3.71
C LEU A 381 13.69 7.10 4.44
N THR A 382 14.79 6.46 4.07
CA THR A 382 16.11 6.69 4.69
C THR A 382 16.68 8.07 4.42
N ASN A 383 16.38 8.66 3.25
CA ASN A 383 16.85 9.99 2.85
C ASN A 383 15.97 11.14 3.36
N PHE A 384 15.18 10.91 4.43
CA PHE A 384 14.29 11.94 4.99
C PHE A 384 15.06 13.19 5.42
N ASP A 385 16.31 13.05 5.86
CA ASP A 385 17.10 14.18 6.34
C ASP A 385 17.49 15.15 5.21
N GLU A 386 17.71 14.66 4.00
CA GLU A 386 17.98 15.52 2.83
C GLU A 386 16.71 16.08 2.20
N ARG A 387 15.57 15.45 2.48
CA ARG A 387 14.32 15.78 1.82
C ARG A 387 13.55 16.91 2.52
N MET A 388 13.21 17.95 1.76
CA MET A 388 12.36 19.07 2.23
C MET A 388 10.87 18.81 1.99
N ASP A 389 10.28 17.95 2.84
CA ASP A 389 8.82 17.70 2.88
C ASP A 389 8.05 18.69 3.75
N THR A 390 6.79 18.95 3.41
CA THR A 390 5.92 19.89 4.15
C THR A 390 5.69 19.45 5.59
N MET A 391 5.46 18.17 5.82
CA MET A 391 5.27 17.56 7.13
C MET A 391 5.88 16.16 7.13
N ALA A 392 6.63 15.83 8.18
CA ALA A 392 7.14 14.48 8.39
C ALA A 392 7.17 14.14 9.88
N ASN A 393 6.81 12.89 10.19
CA ASN A 393 6.82 12.34 11.54
C ASN A 393 7.75 11.14 11.55
N ILE A 394 8.76 11.14 12.43
CA ILE A 394 9.79 10.10 12.46
C ILE A 394 9.99 9.63 13.88
N LEU A 395 9.93 8.32 14.08
CA LEU A 395 10.14 7.70 15.39
C LEU A 395 11.63 7.71 15.75
N TYR A 396 11.97 7.95 17.02
CA TYR A 396 13.36 7.97 17.49
C TYR A 396 14.02 6.59 17.41
N TYR A 397 13.33 5.55 17.89
CA TYR A 397 13.87 4.20 18.01
C TYR A 397 12.92 3.16 17.40
N PRO A 398 12.70 3.15 16.07
CA PRO A 398 11.87 2.13 15.43
C PRO A 398 12.45 0.74 15.67
N GLN A 399 11.59 -0.24 15.99
CA GLN A 399 12.01 -1.61 16.27
C GLN A 399 11.34 -2.60 15.33
N LYS A 400 12.06 -3.68 15.00
CA LYS A 400 11.48 -4.83 14.32
C LYS A 400 10.38 -5.44 15.20
N PRO A 401 9.21 -5.80 14.65
CA PRO A 401 8.24 -6.57 15.40
C PRO A 401 8.84 -7.91 15.84
N LEU A 402 8.53 -8.39 17.04
CA LEU A 402 8.98 -9.71 17.50
C LEU A 402 8.22 -10.85 16.82
N ALA A 403 6.92 -10.65 16.57
CA ALA A 403 6.05 -11.52 15.81
C ALA A 403 5.85 -10.95 14.39
N THR A 404 6.54 -11.53 13.41
CA THR A 404 6.56 -11.05 12.01
C THR A 404 5.90 -12.05 11.07
N THR A 405 5.23 -11.55 10.04
CA THR A 405 4.80 -12.40 8.92
C THR A 405 5.94 -12.49 7.91
N ARG A 406 6.04 -13.61 7.18
CA ARG A 406 7.06 -13.76 6.12
C ARG A 406 6.93 -12.70 5.02
N SER A 407 5.71 -12.23 4.76
CA SER A 407 5.44 -11.16 3.80
C SER A 407 6.17 -9.84 4.14
N MET A 408 6.52 -9.60 5.41
CA MET A 408 7.22 -8.37 5.83
C MET A 408 8.61 -8.22 5.23
N GLU A 409 9.27 -9.33 4.89
CA GLU A 409 10.59 -9.33 4.26
C GLU A 409 10.55 -8.71 2.86
N TYR A 410 9.55 -9.10 2.06
CA TYR A 410 9.34 -8.53 0.72
C TYR A 410 8.86 -7.07 0.77
N LEU A 411 8.12 -6.71 1.83
CA LEU A 411 7.66 -5.34 2.06
C LEU A 411 8.72 -4.43 2.69
N LYS A 412 9.92 -4.95 2.96
CA LYS A 412 11.00 -4.22 3.64
C LYS A 412 10.58 -3.56 4.96
N PHE A 413 9.60 -4.17 5.64
CA PHE A 413 9.03 -3.63 6.87
C PHE A 413 9.97 -3.84 8.07
N ARG A 414 10.85 -4.85 7.99
CA ARG A 414 11.86 -5.14 9.01
C ARG A 414 12.97 -4.07 9.01
N GLU A 415 13.28 -3.56 7.83
CA GLU A 415 14.29 -2.53 7.59
C GLU A 415 13.76 -1.13 7.93
N LEU A 416 12.48 -0.86 7.63
CA LEU A 416 11.81 0.40 7.94
C LEU A 416 10.54 0.18 8.78
N PRO A 417 10.68 -0.11 10.09
CA PRO A 417 9.53 -0.38 10.94
C PRO A 417 8.72 0.88 11.26
N ALA A 418 7.44 0.65 11.57
CA ALA A 418 6.47 1.69 11.93
C ALA A 418 5.95 1.58 13.37
N GLY A 419 6.75 0.99 14.27
CA GLY A 419 6.36 0.76 15.67
C GLY A 419 7.55 0.47 16.59
N GLN A 420 7.23 0.22 17.86
CA GLN A 420 8.16 -0.25 18.89
C GLN A 420 7.52 -1.38 19.66
N ASN A 421 8.32 -2.34 20.12
CA ASN A 421 7.84 -3.35 21.05
C ASN A 421 7.74 -2.71 22.44
N ALA A 422 6.66 -3.01 23.14
CA ALA A 422 6.40 -2.55 24.50
C ALA A 422 6.00 -3.74 25.36
N ILE A 423 6.37 -3.72 26.64
CA ILE A 423 5.90 -4.72 27.60
C ILE A 423 4.47 -4.34 28.01
N VAL A 424 3.49 -5.17 27.64
CA VAL A 424 2.06 -4.86 27.80
C VAL A 424 1.42 -5.76 28.84
N ALA A 425 0.91 -5.19 29.92
CA ALA A 425 0.10 -5.91 30.89
C ALA A 425 -1.40 -5.76 30.61
N ILE A 426 -2.17 -6.83 30.75
CA ILE A 426 -3.64 -6.80 30.68
C ILE A 426 -4.20 -6.90 32.10
N ALA A 427 -4.55 -5.76 32.69
CA ALA A 427 -5.02 -5.68 34.07
C ALA A 427 -5.94 -4.47 34.32
N CYS A 428 -6.89 -4.63 35.23
CA CYS A 428 -7.61 -3.49 35.80
C CYS A 428 -6.73 -2.84 36.89
N TYR A 429 -6.21 -1.65 36.64
CA TYR A 429 -5.35 -0.94 37.59
C TYR A 429 -5.77 0.53 37.68
N SER A 430 -6.02 1.04 38.90
CA SER A 430 -6.34 2.44 39.21
C SER A 430 -7.56 3.09 38.51
N GLY A 431 -8.25 2.40 37.58
CA GLY A 431 -9.44 2.89 36.88
C GLY A 431 -9.16 3.79 35.66
N TYR A 432 -7.95 4.33 35.52
CA TYR A 432 -7.55 5.21 34.41
C TYR A 432 -7.26 4.51 33.07
N ASN A 433 -7.56 3.21 32.97
CA ASN A 433 -7.51 2.45 31.71
C ASN A 433 -8.92 1.98 31.24
N GLN A 434 -10.00 2.58 31.75
CA GLN A 434 -11.36 2.27 31.31
C GLN A 434 -11.69 2.88 29.94
N GLU A 435 -12.68 2.32 29.23
CA GLU A 435 -13.23 2.89 27.98
C GLU A 435 -12.17 3.31 26.94
N ASP A 436 -11.29 2.38 26.56
CA ASP A 436 -10.21 2.60 25.58
C ASP A 436 -9.10 3.56 26.00
N SER A 437 -9.01 3.90 27.28
CA SER A 437 -7.81 4.52 27.82
C SER A 437 -6.74 3.48 28.17
N VAL A 438 -5.48 3.88 28.10
CA VAL A 438 -4.33 3.07 28.50
C VAL A 438 -3.51 3.81 29.53
N ILE A 439 -2.92 3.05 30.46
CA ILE A 439 -1.94 3.57 31.42
C ILE A 439 -0.56 3.33 30.82
N MET A 440 0.30 4.35 30.82
CA MET A 440 1.66 4.25 30.29
C MET A 440 2.71 4.54 31.38
N ASN A 441 3.86 3.86 31.32
CA ASN A 441 4.96 4.07 32.24
C ASN A 441 5.72 5.37 31.89
N GLN A 442 5.65 6.36 32.77
CA GLN A 442 6.36 7.64 32.64
C GLN A 442 7.87 7.44 32.57
N SER A 443 8.43 6.52 33.35
CA SER A 443 9.87 6.25 33.30
C SER A 443 10.31 5.69 31.95
N SER A 444 9.47 4.91 31.28
CA SER A 444 9.75 4.43 29.92
C SER A 444 9.66 5.57 28.89
N ILE A 445 8.69 6.47 29.02
CA ILE A 445 8.59 7.69 28.20
C ILE A 445 9.82 8.59 28.39
N ASP A 446 10.30 8.73 29.63
CA ASP A 446 11.47 9.51 30.01
C ASP A 446 12.77 8.92 29.41
N ARG A 447 12.82 7.60 29.25
CA ARG A 447 13.91 6.89 28.56
C ARG A 447 13.82 6.95 27.04
N GLY A 448 12.67 7.32 26.47
CA GLY A 448 12.51 7.52 25.03
C GLY A 448 11.44 6.68 24.35
N LEU A 449 10.59 5.96 25.10
CA LEU A 449 9.47 5.21 24.55
C LEU A 449 8.55 6.15 23.73
N PHE A 450 8.28 5.74 22.50
CA PHE A 450 7.46 6.41 21.48
C PHE A 450 7.77 7.89 21.20
N ARG A 451 8.98 8.37 21.50
CA ARG A 451 9.40 9.72 21.11
C ARG A 451 9.51 9.87 19.61
N SER A 452 9.09 11.01 19.09
CA SER A 452 9.12 11.30 17.65
C SER A 452 9.66 12.69 17.33
N LEU A 453 10.23 12.82 16.13
CA LEU A 453 10.57 14.09 15.50
C LEU A 453 9.42 14.49 14.58
N PHE A 454 8.95 15.71 14.74
CA PHE A 454 8.04 16.37 13.81
C PHE A 454 8.82 17.42 13.03
N TYR A 455 8.83 17.27 11.72
CA TYR A 455 9.39 18.23 10.79
C TYR A 455 8.27 18.98 10.09
N ARG A 456 8.49 20.28 9.88
CA ARG A 456 7.64 21.08 9.01
C ARG A 456 8.47 21.99 8.12
N CYS A 457 8.12 22.08 6.84
CA CYS A 457 8.74 22.99 5.90
C CYS A 457 7.79 24.12 5.52
N TYR A 458 8.30 25.35 5.59
CA TYR A 458 7.69 26.55 5.04
C TYR A 458 8.37 26.88 3.72
N VAL A 459 7.59 27.32 2.74
CA VAL A 459 8.06 27.60 1.38
C VAL A 459 7.62 29.00 1.00
N GLU A 460 8.56 29.83 0.57
CA GLU A 460 8.29 31.17 0.05
C GLU A 460 9.01 31.41 -1.27
N VAL A 461 8.38 32.23 -2.11
CA VAL A 461 8.91 32.62 -3.42
C VAL A 461 8.71 34.11 -3.57
N GLU A 462 9.71 34.82 -4.08
CA GLU A 462 9.51 36.20 -4.54
C GLU A 462 8.48 36.21 -5.67
N LYS A 463 7.48 37.09 -5.58
CA LYS A 463 6.48 37.26 -6.64
C LYS A 463 6.64 38.62 -7.30
N SER A 464 6.36 38.67 -8.59
CA SER A 464 6.20 39.94 -9.29
C SER A 464 4.92 40.64 -8.86
N VAL A 465 5.03 41.92 -8.52
CA VAL A 465 3.92 42.82 -8.17
C VAL A 465 3.78 43.83 -9.32
N GLY A 466 2.77 43.65 -10.16
CA GLY A 466 2.59 44.47 -11.36
C GLY A 466 3.61 44.15 -12.47
N LEU A 467 3.94 45.14 -13.30
CA LEU A 467 4.83 44.94 -14.46
C LEU A 467 6.33 44.96 -14.12
N THR A 468 6.75 45.71 -13.10
CA THR A 468 8.18 45.98 -12.83
C THR A 468 8.59 45.77 -11.37
N ALA A 469 7.66 45.82 -10.43
CA ALA A 469 7.97 45.70 -9.02
C ALA A 469 8.00 44.22 -8.61
N ARG A 470 8.84 43.87 -7.65
CA ARG A 470 9.06 42.50 -7.20
C ARG A 470 9.13 42.47 -5.68
N GLU A 471 8.52 41.47 -5.08
CA GLU A 471 8.69 41.19 -3.66
C GLU A 471 10.14 40.75 -3.43
N THR A 472 10.73 41.20 -2.34
CA THR A 472 12.12 40.92 -1.97
C THR A 472 12.15 40.19 -0.63
N ILE A 473 12.90 39.08 -0.57
CA ILE A 473 13.21 38.42 0.70
C ILE A 473 14.35 39.19 1.35
N GLU A 474 14.02 39.95 2.37
CA GLU A 474 14.93 40.79 3.15
C GLU A 474 14.36 41.04 4.55
N LYS A 475 15.21 41.45 5.49
CA LYS A 475 14.78 41.79 6.85
C LYS A 475 13.97 43.10 6.82
N PRO A 476 12.67 43.09 7.20
CA PRO A 476 11.86 44.30 7.17
C PRO A 476 12.23 45.24 8.32
N LEU A 477 12.48 46.51 7.98
CA LEU A 477 12.86 47.54 8.94
C LEU A 477 11.64 48.36 9.37
N ARG A 478 11.50 48.62 10.68
CA ARG A 478 10.33 49.31 11.27
C ARG A 478 10.05 50.69 10.68
N HIS A 479 11.08 51.42 10.25
CA HIS A 479 10.92 52.76 9.67
C HIS A 479 10.52 52.75 8.19
N GLN A 480 10.77 51.65 7.46
CA GLN A 480 10.52 51.56 6.01
C GLN A 480 9.29 50.73 5.65
N THR A 481 8.85 49.85 6.56
CA THR A 481 7.79 48.86 6.31
C THR A 481 6.49 49.23 7.01
N LEU A 482 5.41 49.22 6.24
CA LEU A 482 4.05 49.45 6.71
C LEU A 482 3.41 48.11 7.13
N ARG A 483 2.65 48.15 8.24
CA ARG A 483 1.88 47.00 8.78
C ARG A 483 2.73 45.75 9.05
N LEU A 484 3.80 45.91 9.82
CA LEU A 484 4.55 44.77 10.37
C LEU A 484 3.61 43.83 11.13
N LYS A 485 3.84 42.53 10.99
CA LYS A 485 3.15 41.52 11.79
C LYS A 485 3.57 41.62 13.26
N HIS A 486 2.76 41.04 14.14
CA HIS A 486 2.96 41.08 15.60
C HIS A 486 4.15 40.23 16.11
N GLY A 487 4.82 39.50 15.21
CA GLY A 487 5.96 38.63 15.52
C GLY A 487 7.29 39.36 15.72
N THR A 488 8.27 38.62 16.25
CA THR A 488 9.65 39.09 16.42
C THR A 488 10.45 38.89 15.13
N TYR A 489 11.12 39.95 14.65
CA TYR A 489 12.00 39.92 13.47
C TYR A 489 13.50 39.87 13.86
N ASP A 490 13.81 39.92 15.14
CA ASP A 490 15.18 39.98 15.65
C ASP A 490 15.97 38.71 15.33
N LYS A 491 15.26 37.58 15.17
CA LYS A 491 15.81 36.25 14.83
C LYS A 491 16.15 36.08 13.34
N LEU A 492 15.82 37.06 12.50
CA LEU A 492 16.18 37.05 11.08
C LEU A 492 17.59 37.64 10.89
N ASP A 493 18.36 37.02 10.02
CA ASP A 493 19.64 37.56 9.56
C ASP A 493 19.41 38.70 8.54
N GLU A 494 20.50 39.30 8.05
CA GLU A 494 20.44 40.42 7.09
C GLU A 494 19.75 40.04 5.77
N ASP A 495 19.80 38.77 5.39
CA ASP A 495 19.13 38.22 4.21
C ASP A 495 17.61 38.03 4.41
N GLY A 496 17.09 38.33 5.60
CA GLY A 496 15.68 38.17 5.96
C GLY A 496 15.28 36.73 6.25
N ILE A 497 16.22 35.81 6.46
CA ILE A 497 15.91 34.40 6.75
C ILE A 497 16.48 34.04 8.12
N VAL A 498 15.82 33.13 8.82
CA VAL A 498 16.31 32.62 10.11
C VAL A 498 17.44 31.60 9.91
N ALA A 499 18.54 31.73 10.64
CA ALA A 499 19.64 30.76 10.59
C ALA A 499 19.26 29.37 11.14
N PRO A 500 19.80 28.27 10.58
CA PRO A 500 19.73 26.95 11.21
C PRO A 500 20.24 26.95 12.66
N GLY A 501 19.59 26.20 13.54
CA GLY A 501 19.92 26.11 14.96
C GLY A 501 19.20 27.12 15.87
N VAL A 502 18.58 28.16 15.30
CA VAL A 502 17.83 29.15 16.09
C VAL A 502 16.52 28.55 16.61
N ARG A 503 16.21 28.82 17.88
CA ARG A 503 14.94 28.42 18.50
C ARG A 503 13.84 29.44 18.15
N VAL A 504 12.76 28.94 17.57
CA VAL A 504 11.58 29.73 17.15
C VAL A 504 10.31 29.22 17.84
N SER A 505 9.42 30.12 18.21
CA SER A 505 8.21 29.81 18.98
C SER A 505 7.09 30.80 18.69
N GLY A 506 5.84 30.30 18.68
CA GLY A 506 4.66 31.16 18.58
C GLY A 506 4.59 31.87 17.24
N GLU A 507 4.54 33.21 17.28
CA GLU A 507 4.40 34.06 16.09
C GLU A 507 5.73 34.60 15.56
N ASP A 508 6.87 34.03 15.97
CA ASP A 508 8.17 34.41 15.46
C ASP A 508 8.21 34.37 13.92
N ILE A 509 8.85 35.37 13.32
CA ILE A 509 8.99 35.45 11.87
C ILE A 509 10.19 34.61 11.44
N ILE A 510 9.95 33.71 10.49
CA ILE A 510 10.96 32.79 9.97
C ILE A 510 11.48 33.22 8.58
N ILE A 511 10.66 33.93 7.81
CA ILE A 511 11.02 34.46 6.50
C ILE A 511 10.49 35.89 6.41
N GLY A 512 11.42 36.84 6.44
CA GLY A 512 11.21 38.26 6.17
C GLY A 512 11.00 38.49 4.69
N LYS A 513 9.90 39.16 4.34
CA LYS A 513 9.56 39.44 2.95
C LYS A 513 8.84 40.77 2.86
N THR A 514 9.23 41.59 1.88
CA THR A 514 8.59 42.89 1.67
C THR A 514 8.08 43.02 0.24
N ALA A 515 6.96 43.72 0.09
CA ALA A 515 6.36 44.07 -1.19
C ALA A 515 6.45 45.58 -1.39
N PRO A 516 7.05 46.08 -2.49
CA PRO A 516 7.03 47.51 -2.80
C PRO A 516 5.59 47.98 -3.03
N MET A 517 5.21 49.12 -2.46
CA MET A 517 3.89 49.70 -2.68
C MET A 517 3.93 50.67 -3.87
N GLY A 518 2.94 50.58 -4.75
CA GLY A 518 2.76 51.53 -5.85
C GLY A 518 2.43 52.94 -5.34
N VAL A 519 2.78 53.95 -6.14
CA VAL A 519 2.52 55.37 -5.83
C VAL A 519 1.01 55.68 -5.88
N ASP A 520 0.23 54.87 -6.61
CA ASP A 520 -1.20 55.13 -6.92
C ASP A 520 -2.23 54.44 -6.00
N GLU A 521 -1.84 53.56 -5.05
CA GLU A 521 -2.77 53.00 -4.04
C GLU A 521 -3.03 54.01 -2.90
N SER A 522 -3.62 55.15 -3.27
CA SER A 522 -3.90 56.32 -2.42
C SER A 522 -5.23 56.22 -1.68
N GLU A 523 -5.66 55.03 -1.24
CA GLU A 523 -6.89 54.91 -0.46
C GLU A 523 -6.61 54.90 1.04
N MET A 524 -7.11 55.97 1.69
CA MET A 524 -7.37 56.09 3.13
C MET A 524 -6.16 56.36 4.03
N GLY A 525 -5.69 57.60 3.96
CA GLY A 525 -5.64 58.48 5.14
C GLY A 525 -4.91 57.97 6.38
N GLN A 526 -3.61 57.73 6.29
CA GLN A 526 -2.60 57.85 7.36
C GLN A 526 -1.24 57.40 6.80
N ARG A 527 -0.45 58.30 6.18
CA ARG A 527 0.94 57.98 5.82
C ARG A 527 1.89 59.13 6.12
N THR A 528 2.96 58.81 6.84
CA THR A 528 4.25 59.50 6.77
C THR A 528 4.95 59.11 5.47
N LYS A 529 5.53 60.06 4.74
CA LYS A 529 6.26 59.89 3.45
C LYS A 529 7.42 58.85 3.45
N VAL A 530 7.70 58.20 4.57
CA VAL A 530 8.89 57.38 4.83
C VAL A 530 8.66 55.88 4.58
N MET A 531 7.42 55.39 4.65
CA MET A 531 7.11 53.96 4.50
C MET A 531 6.77 53.58 3.06
N THR A 532 7.73 52.94 2.37
CA THR A 532 7.65 52.58 0.94
C THR A 532 7.34 51.10 0.69
N LYS A 533 7.51 50.23 1.70
CA LYS A 533 7.36 48.78 1.60
C LYS A 533 6.20 48.28 2.48
N ARG A 534 5.50 47.23 2.05
CA ARG A 534 4.50 46.49 2.84
C ARG A 534 5.11 45.18 3.32
N ASP A 535 4.80 44.79 4.54
CA ASP A 535 5.22 43.49 5.06
C ASP A 535 4.41 42.33 4.45
N ALA A 536 5.12 41.36 3.88
CA ALA A 536 4.59 40.10 3.32
C ALA A 536 5.27 38.88 3.96
N SER A 537 5.92 39.05 5.11
CA SER A 537 6.71 38.03 5.81
C SER A 537 5.87 36.83 6.25
N THR A 538 6.49 35.67 6.41
CA THR A 538 5.79 34.44 6.83
C THR A 538 6.13 34.10 8.28
N PRO A 539 5.13 34.16 9.20
CA PRO A 539 5.32 33.76 10.59
C PRO A 539 5.28 32.24 10.74
N LEU A 540 5.84 31.77 11.85
CA LEU A 540 5.55 30.44 12.37
C LEU A 540 4.06 30.34 12.76
N ARG A 541 3.50 29.12 12.76
CA ARG A 541 2.15 28.94 13.31
C ARG A 541 2.20 29.11 14.83
N SER A 542 1.24 29.83 15.40
CA SER A 542 1.18 30.16 16.83
C SER A 542 1.23 28.95 17.77
N ILE A 543 0.69 27.81 17.36
CA ILE A 543 0.68 26.56 18.14
C ILE A 543 1.97 25.73 18.01
N GLU A 544 2.93 26.20 17.21
CA GLU A 544 4.17 25.47 16.90
C GLU A 544 5.38 26.15 17.52
N ASN A 545 6.36 25.32 17.84
CA ASN A 545 7.65 25.71 18.36
C ASN A 545 8.69 24.68 17.91
N GLY A 546 9.94 25.09 17.88
CA GLY A 546 11.01 24.18 17.49
C GLY A 546 12.33 24.88 17.23
N ILE A 547 13.22 24.14 16.59
CA ILE A 547 14.53 24.62 16.17
C ILE A 547 14.56 24.57 14.64
N VAL A 548 15.13 25.61 14.03
CA VAL A 548 15.36 25.61 12.58
C VAL A 548 16.40 24.55 12.25
N ASP A 549 16.07 23.68 11.32
CA ASP A 549 16.85 22.48 11.03
C ASP A 549 17.72 22.67 9.77
N LYS A 550 17.07 22.96 8.63
CA LYS A 550 17.75 23.24 7.37
C LYS A 550 17.05 24.40 6.66
N VAL A 551 17.83 25.24 6.00
CA VAL A 551 17.35 26.34 5.14
C VAL A 551 17.94 26.12 3.75
N VAL A 552 17.09 26.15 2.74
CA VAL A 552 17.50 26.01 1.33
C VAL A 552 17.04 27.25 0.58
N VAL A 553 18.00 27.97 0.01
CA VAL A 553 17.77 29.11 -0.88
C VAL A 553 18.21 28.71 -2.28
N THR A 554 17.32 28.88 -3.25
CA THR A 554 17.59 28.59 -4.66
C THR A 554 16.82 29.57 -5.54
N THR A 555 16.90 29.41 -6.86
CA THR A 555 16.18 30.21 -7.85
C THR A 555 15.17 29.34 -8.56
N ASN A 556 13.96 29.85 -8.75
CA ASN A 556 12.96 29.16 -9.57
C ASN A 556 13.33 29.24 -11.07
N ALA A 557 12.59 28.55 -11.93
CA ALA A 557 12.80 28.59 -13.38
C ALA A 557 12.59 29.98 -14.01
N GLU A 558 11.93 30.90 -13.30
CA GLU A 558 11.69 32.29 -13.70
C GLU A 558 12.80 33.23 -13.20
N GLY A 559 13.85 32.70 -12.55
CA GLY A 559 14.98 33.48 -12.01
C GLY A 559 14.69 34.19 -10.68
N MET A 560 13.53 33.96 -10.07
CA MET A 560 13.14 34.56 -8.79
C MET A 560 13.68 33.76 -7.61
N LYS A 561 14.06 34.46 -6.52
CA LYS A 561 14.57 33.81 -5.30
C LYS A 561 13.46 32.98 -4.65
N PHE A 562 13.84 31.79 -4.23
CA PHE A 562 12.98 30.77 -3.64
C PHE A 562 13.63 30.26 -2.36
N CYS A 563 12.89 30.27 -1.26
CA CYS A 563 13.38 29.85 0.05
C CYS A 563 12.50 28.74 0.64
N LYS A 564 13.15 27.74 1.24
CA LYS A 564 12.52 26.73 2.08
C LYS A 564 13.18 26.72 3.46
N VAL A 565 12.37 26.86 4.50
CA VAL A 565 12.83 26.76 5.90
C VAL A 565 12.17 25.52 6.51
N ARG A 566 13.00 24.55 6.90
CA ARG A 566 12.55 23.35 7.63
C ARG A 566 12.82 23.55 9.11
N MET A 567 11.80 23.33 9.92
CA MET A 567 11.90 23.29 11.38
C MET A 567 11.72 21.87 11.88
N ARG A 568 12.34 21.57 13.03
CA ARG A 568 12.15 20.32 13.75
C ARG A 568 11.70 20.59 15.19
N THR A 569 10.85 19.71 15.69
CA THR A 569 10.42 19.69 17.09
C THR A 569 10.33 18.25 17.56
N THR A 570 10.63 18.03 18.83
CA THR A 570 10.51 16.70 19.44
C THR A 570 9.16 16.60 20.10
N LYS A 571 8.41 15.54 19.78
CA LYS A 571 7.15 15.21 20.41
C LYS A 571 7.37 14.02 21.33
N VAL A 572 7.16 14.25 22.61
CA VAL A 572 7.16 13.23 23.66
C VAL A 572 5.71 12.82 23.91
N PRO A 573 5.40 11.53 24.09
CA PRO A 573 4.06 11.07 24.42
C PRO A 573 3.44 11.84 25.61
N GLN A 574 2.20 12.27 25.45
CA GLN A 574 1.42 13.00 26.45
C GLN A 574 0.04 12.38 26.64
N ILE A 575 -0.62 12.72 27.76
CA ILE A 575 -2.00 12.33 28.03
C ILE A 575 -2.90 12.80 26.87
N GLY A 576 -3.74 11.90 26.36
CA GLY A 576 -4.59 12.14 25.19
C GLY A 576 -3.98 11.70 23.84
N ASP A 577 -2.67 11.41 23.78
CA ASP A 577 -2.06 10.85 22.58
C ASP A 577 -2.60 9.44 22.31
N LYS A 578 -2.69 9.11 21.01
CA LYS A 578 -3.33 7.89 20.51
C LYS A 578 -2.28 6.83 20.17
N PHE A 579 -2.51 5.63 20.68
CA PHE A 579 -1.73 4.43 20.39
C PHE A 579 -2.67 3.34 19.89
N ALA A 580 -2.15 2.41 19.09
CA ALA A 580 -2.90 1.25 18.69
C ALA A 580 -2.00 0.02 18.58
N SER A 581 -2.53 -1.15 18.95
CA SER A 581 -1.89 -2.42 18.60
C SER A 581 -2.06 -2.70 17.10
N ARG A 582 -1.50 -3.82 16.62
CA ARG A 582 -1.70 -4.31 15.24
C ARG A 582 -3.03 -5.04 15.04
N HIS A 583 -3.98 -4.95 15.96
CA HIS A 583 -5.27 -5.66 15.86
C HIS A 583 -6.48 -4.71 15.93
N GLY A 584 -6.32 -3.44 15.53
CA GLY A 584 -7.40 -2.46 15.54
C GLY A 584 -7.83 -2.06 16.95
N GLN A 585 -6.90 -2.13 17.91
CA GLN A 585 -7.09 -1.77 19.30
C GLN A 585 -6.54 -0.37 19.55
N LYS A 586 -7.36 0.64 19.27
CA LYS A 586 -6.99 2.03 19.53
C LYS A 586 -7.23 2.37 21.00
N GLY A 587 -6.28 3.08 21.60
CA GLY A 587 -6.47 3.70 22.91
C GLY A 587 -5.75 5.02 23.04
N THR A 588 -6.16 5.80 24.04
CA THR A 588 -5.51 7.08 24.40
C THR A 588 -4.85 6.98 25.75
N ILE A 589 -3.70 7.64 25.95
CA ILE A 589 -3.08 7.70 27.28
C ILE A 589 -4.06 8.41 28.23
N GLY A 590 -4.52 7.68 29.26
CA GLY A 590 -5.39 8.21 30.31
C GLY A 590 -4.61 8.86 31.44
N ILE A 591 -3.54 8.18 31.89
CA ILE A 591 -2.61 8.66 32.91
C ILE A 591 -1.23 8.04 32.68
N THR A 592 -0.19 8.70 33.19
CA THR A 592 1.15 8.14 33.27
C THR A 592 1.57 7.93 34.73
N TYR A 593 2.17 6.78 35.03
CA TYR A 593 2.72 6.47 36.36
C TYR A 593 4.23 6.26 36.25
N ARG A 594 4.97 6.64 37.30
CA ARG A 594 6.39 6.30 37.39
C ARG A 594 6.57 4.84 37.79
N SER A 595 7.77 4.29 37.59
CA SER A 595 8.04 2.86 37.79
C SER A 595 7.71 2.37 39.20
N GLU A 596 7.87 3.22 40.22
CA GLU A 596 7.53 2.89 41.61
C GLU A 596 6.04 2.65 41.86
N ASP A 597 5.16 3.32 41.08
CA ASP A 597 3.71 3.22 41.23
C ASP A 597 3.11 2.12 40.34
N MET A 598 3.91 1.60 39.41
CA MET A 598 3.52 0.54 38.48
C MET A 598 3.58 -0.84 39.15
N PRO A 599 2.71 -1.79 38.76
CA PRO A 599 2.85 -3.16 39.22
C PRO A 599 4.13 -3.78 38.64
N PHE A 600 4.79 -4.63 39.42
CA PHE A 600 6.03 -5.31 39.00
C PHE A 600 5.90 -6.83 39.17
N SER A 601 6.58 -7.60 38.32
CA SER A 601 6.63 -9.07 38.41
C SER A 601 7.57 -9.53 39.52
N SER A 602 7.59 -10.82 39.84
CA SER A 602 8.58 -11.40 40.78
C SER A 602 10.03 -11.23 40.30
N GLU A 603 10.23 -11.03 39.00
CA GLU A 603 11.54 -10.79 38.38
C GLU A 603 11.91 -9.30 38.39
N GLY A 604 11.02 -8.42 38.86
CA GLY A 604 11.22 -6.97 38.87
C GLY A 604 10.89 -6.28 37.55
N VAL A 605 10.22 -6.96 36.62
CA VAL A 605 9.79 -6.36 35.35
C VAL A 605 8.56 -5.49 35.57
N THR A 606 8.64 -4.23 35.15
CA THR A 606 7.52 -3.28 35.14
C THR A 606 6.99 -3.12 33.72
N PRO A 607 5.66 -3.16 33.50
CA PRO A 607 5.09 -2.98 32.16
C PRO A 607 5.29 -1.54 31.67
N ASP A 608 5.44 -1.39 30.36
CA ASP A 608 5.47 -0.10 29.68
C ASP A 608 4.06 0.46 29.49
N LEU A 609 3.08 -0.44 29.30
CA LEU A 609 1.70 -0.10 29.05
C LEU A 609 0.75 -1.10 29.71
N ILE A 610 -0.36 -0.63 30.28
CA ILE A 610 -1.42 -1.46 30.85
C ILE A 610 -2.73 -1.21 30.11
N ILE A 611 -3.27 -2.25 29.48
CA ILE A 611 -4.60 -2.24 28.86
C ILE A 611 -5.63 -2.90 29.77
N ASN A 612 -6.88 -2.48 29.63
CA ASN A 612 -7.97 -3.04 30.41
C ASN A 612 -8.51 -4.35 29.80
N PRO A 613 -8.68 -5.41 30.62
CA PRO A 613 -9.24 -6.69 30.20
C PRO A 613 -10.59 -6.60 29.48
N HIS A 614 -11.45 -5.64 29.82
CA HIS A 614 -12.78 -5.48 29.18
C HIS A 614 -12.72 -5.21 27.68
N ALA A 615 -11.56 -4.77 27.18
CA ALA A 615 -11.35 -4.48 25.79
C ALA A 615 -11.09 -5.73 24.93
N ILE A 616 -10.97 -6.92 25.52
CA ILE A 616 -10.75 -8.18 24.79
C ILE A 616 -12.07 -8.93 24.46
N PRO A 617 -12.97 -9.25 25.42
CA PRO A 617 -14.13 -10.10 25.12
C PRO A 617 -15.10 -9.49 24.11
N SER A 618 -15.36 -8.17 24.19
CA SER A 618 -16.26 -7.46 23.29
C SER A 618 -15.71 -7.30 21.87
N ARG A 619 -14.38 -7.37 21.72
CA ARG A 619 -13.68 -7.14 20.45
C ARG A 619 -13.20 -8.40 19.77
N MET A 620 -13.12 -9.49 20.53
CA MET A 620 -12.71 -10.81 20.08
C MET A 620 -11.38 -10.79 19.32
N THR A 621 -10.44 -9.96 19.78
CA THR A 621 -9.08 -9.82 19.20
C THR A 621 -8.14 -10.87 19.81
N ILE A 622 -8.42 -12.15 19.58
CA ILE A 622 -7.63 -13.26 20.13
C ILE A 622 -6.20 -13.24 19.57
N ALA A 623 -6.02 -12.86 18.31
CA ALA A 623 -4.71 -12.72 17.69
C ALA A 623 -3.76 -11.78 18.46
N HIS A 624 -4.30 -10.77 19.16
CA HIS A 624 -3.49 -9.89 20.01
C HIS A 624 -2.86 -10.64 21.19
N LEU A 625 -3.60 -11.57 21.80
CA LEU A 625 -3.08 -12.41 22.88
C LEU A 625 -2.04 -13.41 22.35
N ILE A 626 -2.27 -13.98 21.17
CA ILE A 626 -1.33 -14.90 20.52
C ILE A 626 -0.03 -14.15 20.15
N GLU A 627 -0.14 -12.92 19.64
CA GLU A 627 1.02 -12.05 19.37
C GLU A 627 1.87 -11.84 20.64
N CYS A 628 1.24 -11.53 21.77
CA CYS A 628 1.95 -11.36 23.05
C CYS A 628 2.67 -12.65 23.50
N LEU A 629 1.99 -13.81 23.44
CA LEU A 629 2.60 -15.09 23.82
C LEU A 629 3.79 -15.45 22.92
N LEU A 630 3.62 -15.33 21.60
CA LEU A 630 4.68 -15.62 20.65
C LEU A 630 5.86 -14.66 20.81
N SER A 631 5.59 -13.38 21.01
CA SER A 631 6.62 -12.36 21.23
C SER A 631 7.41 -12.62 22.51
N LYS A 632 6.74 -13.09 23.57
CA LYS A 632 7.38 -13.50 24.81
C LYS A 632 8.33 -14.67 24.60
N VAL A 633 7.87 -15.75 23.96
CA VAL A 633 8.72 -16.90 23.61
C VAL A 633 9.90 -16.49 22.73
N GLY A 634 9.65 -15.64 21.72
CA GLY A 634 10.69 -15.13 20.83
C GLY A 634 11.76 -14.32 21.56
N SER A 635 11.36 -13.44 22.47
CA SER A 635 12.29 -12.65 23.30
C SER A 635 13.12 -13.51 24.26
N LEU A 636 12.52 -14.56 24.85
CA LEU A 636 13.21 -15.46 25.78
C LEU A 636 14.23 -16.38 25.08
N ARG A 637 13.91 -16.85 23.87
CA ARG A 637 14.80 -17.77 23.13
C ARG A 637 15.74 -17.06 22.15
N GLY A 638 15.52 -15.79 21.86
CA GLY A 638 16.29 -15.04 20.86
C GLY A 638 15.93 -15.37 19.41
N PHE A 639 14.74 -15.91 19.16
CA PHE A 639 14.22 -16.19 17.82
C PHE A 639 13.08 -15.26 17.46
N GLU A 640 12.92 -14.98 16.17
CA GLU A 640 11.77 -14.25 15.67
C GLU A 640 10.57 -15.18 15.50
N GLY A 641 9.40 -14.74 15.98
CA GLY A 641 8.18 -15.53 15.88
C GLY A 641 7.54 -15.39 14.50
N ASP A 642 7.27 -16.51 13.83
CA ASP A 642 6.49 -16.54 12.59
C ASP A 642 4.99 -16.40 12.90
N ALA A 643 4.42 -15.25 12.52
CA ALA A 643 3.01 -14.92 12.70
C ALA A 643 2.23 -14.91 11.37
N THR A 644 2.77 -15.59 10.34
CA THR A 644 2.14 -15.70 9.02
C THR A 644 0.77 -16.37 9.14
N PRO A 645 -0.27 -15.83 8.46
CA PRO A 645 -1.61 -16.43 8.48
C PRO A 645 -1.63 -17.82 7.85
N PHE A 646 -2.58 -18.65 8.26
CA PHE A 646 -2.79 -20.00 7.70
C PHE A 646 -1.62 -20.96 7.91
N THR A 647 -0.80 -20.75 8.93
CA THR A 647 0.29 -21.66 9.30
C THR A 647 -0.17 -22.76 10.25
N SER A 648 0.69 -23.76 10.48
CA SER A 648 0.48 -24.83 11.46
C SER A 648 0.78 -24.42 12.91
N VAL A 649 1.21 -23.18 13.14
CA VAL A 649 1.54 -22.70 14.49
C VAL A 649 0.29 -22.66 15.36
N THR A 650 0.30 -23.40 16.47
CA THR A 650 -0.81 -23.44 17.43
C THR A 650 -0.45 -22.82 18.77
N VAL A 651 -1.48 -22.42 19.52
CA VAL A 651 -1.29 -21.84 20.86
C VAL A 651 -0.64 -22.85 21.83
N ASP A 652 -0.89 -24.15 21.68
CA ASP A 652 -0.33 -25.15 22.59
C ASP A 652 1.14 -25.46 22.31
N GLN A 653 1.59 -25.34 21.06
CA GLN A 653 3.01 -25.33 20.73
C GLN A 653 3.70 -24.15 21.43
N ILE A 654 3.16 -22.93 21.28
CA ILE A 654 3.70 -21.73 21.96
C ILE A 654 3.67 -21.91 23.49
N SER A 655 2.60 -22.49 24.03
CA SER A 655 2.42 -22.72 25.47
C SER A 655 3.46 -23.71 26.03
N SER A 656 3.79 -24.74 25.26
CA SER A 656 4.83 -25.73 25.61
C SER A 656 6.21 -25.09 25.62
N LEU A 657 6.52 -24.30 24.59
CA LEU A 657 7.80 -23.57 24.50
C LEU A 657 7.99 -22.56 25.65
N LEU A 658 6.90 -21.93 26.09
CA LEU A 658 6.90 -21.00 27.22
C LEU A 658 7.10 -21.73 28.55
N ARG A 659 6.53 -22.93 28.70
CA ARG A 659 6.72 -23.78 29.88
C ARG A 659 8.16 -24.29 30.00
N GLU A 660 8.76 -24.67 28.87
CA GLU A 660 10.18 -25.04 28.79
C GLU A 660 11.10 -23.90 29.22
N ALA A 661 10.71 -22.64 28.99
CA ALA A 661 11.44 -21.46 29.45
C ALA A 661 11.23 -21.13 30.94
N GLY A 662 10.49 -21.97 31.69
CA GLY A 662 10.25 -21.78 33.12
C GLY A 662 9.09 -20.86 33.47
N TYR A 663 8.37 -20.32 32.48
CA TYR A 663 7.19 -19.47 32.68
C TYR A 663 5.90 -20.28 32.72
N GLN A 664 4.80 -19.63 33.12
CA GLN A 664 3.50 -20.26 33.05
C GLN A 664 3.04 -20.39 31.59
N SER A 665 2.55 -21.57 31.21
CA SER A 665 2.26 -21.93 29.81
C SER A 665 1.26 -21.01 29.10
N ARG A 666 0.39 -20.32 29.85
CA ARG A 666 -0.64 -19.42 29.31
C ARG A 666 -0.25 -17.92 29.38
N GLY A 667 0.98 -17.59 29.75
CA GLY A 667 1.48 -16.21 29.79
C GLY A 667 1.09 -15.40 31.03
N PHE A 668 0.43 -16.01 32.01
CA PHE A 668 0.07 -15.35 33.26
C PHE A 668 1.23 -15.32 34.26
N GLU A 669 1.44 -14.17 34.88
CA GLU A 669 2.46 -13.97 35.90
C GLU A 669 1.86 -13.45 37.21
N VAL A 670 2.57 -13.75 38.29
CA VAL A 670 2.31 -13.15 39.60
C VAL A 670 2.92 -11.76 39.63
N MET A 671 2.08 -10.75 39.85
CA MET A 671 2.53 -9.36 40.00
C MET A 671 2.22 -8.83 41.40
N TYR A 672 2.96 -7.80 41.79
CA TYR A 672 2.86 -7.11 43.07
C TYR A 672 2.39 -5.68 42.84
N ASN A 673 1.64 -5.15 43.80
CA ASN A 673 1.16 -3.77 43.77
C ASN A 673 2.31 -2.81 44.11
N GLY A 674 2.58 -1.83 43.25
CA GLY A 674 3.69 -0.87 43.42
C GLY A 674 3.62 -0.03 44.70
N HIS A 675 2.41 0.23 45.21
CA HIS A 675 2.22 1.09 46.38
C HIS A 675 2.39 0.35 47.71
N THR A 676 1.96 -0.92 47.77
CA THR A 676 1.88 -1.69 49.03
C THR A 676 2.85 -2.85 49.09
N GLY A 677 3.47 -3.23 47.98
CA GLY A 677 4.26 -4.46 47.84
C GLY A 677 3.45 -5.76 47.97
N LYS A 678 2.12 -5.67 48.18
CA LYS A 678 1.27 -6.85 48.32
C LYS A 678 1.09 -7.52 46.96
N LYS A 679 1.14 -8.86 46.97
CA LYS A 679 0.80 -9.69 45.82
C LYS A 679 -0.63 -9.41 45.37
N LEU A 680 -0.84 -9.20 44.08
CA LEU A 680 -2.18 -9.09 43.51
C LEU A 680 -2.92 -10.43 43.64
N ARG A 681 -4.22 -10.38 43.96
CA ARG A 681 -5.03 -11.59 44.10
C ARG A 681 -5.19 -12.33 42.76
N ALA A 682 -5.31 -11.59 41.67
CA ALA A 682 -5.35 -12.13 40.32
C ALA A 682 -3.95 -12.16 39.70
N GLN A 683 -3.71 -13.14 38.84
CA GLN A 683 -2.53 -13.16 37.97
C GLN A 683 -2.78 -12.22 36.79
N VAL A 684 -1.69 -11.64 36.26
CA VAL A 684 -1.75 -10.68 35.17
C VAL A 684 -1.16 -11.33 33.93
N PHE A 685 -1.80 -11.14 32.78
CA PHE A 685 -1.21 -11.50 31.49
C PHE A 685 -0.21 -10.41 31.11
N LEU A 686 1.06 -10.78 30.97
CA LEU A 686 2.20 -9.87 30.75
C LEU A 686 3.01 -10.26 29.52
#